data_AF-A0A2S9I271-F1
#
_entry.id   AF-A0A2S9I271-F1
#
_cell.length_a   1.000
_cell.length_b   1.000
_cell.length_c   1.000
_cell.angle_alpha   90.00
_cell.angle_beta   90.00
_cell.angle_gamma   90.00
#
_symmetry.space_group_name_H-M   'P 1'
#
loop_
_entity.id
_entity.type
_entity.pdbx_description
1 polymer ?
#
loop_
_entity_poly.entity_id
_entity_poly.type
_entity_poly.pdbx_seq_one_letter_code
_entity_poly.pdbx_strand_id
1 'polypeptide(L)'
;MANVKVLRDISPVQGVYEINGYEIKLYWSKKLYVDDPGFIPMEYLEVLVDDVEYALKSTDIKLFKCVIRSPLLANNVLKIAEKVFYNEFSALLKEICKEFYSKEKVISKQGIIEFLIEEYVHTGNQHHIIKESVEVFYTQLKNDLKNALVDLRIKGVKRILNSFPDYIRRQPLYTDLKEVSSNYLIRIGKVYIDEHLCFNRKKFGAFALGISDINSLVMNNIDFRYFMQPIFQQLESYLIEKLKTHRYSFSDDIWLIVDINIQIPMIRKLDWTFLHGIVKVELKEYIHSYTQMGENVRGVARRFRHIQKLGAALHKMQYNKYSSLLDIDVIQVQQIIDILQKIHGKTGMNYNIKTIQSCISECRLLFDWIVKKKEKSSIENPFRMMILHNVDAFSESATYIPEEVINVLKEKLSELDPFVQCAWTIMMNTGIRISEAINLKEECLIYDTKDRIYYLKFIPHKTLKYRRKHGLEDYHYLPISDASLIKIINQQIEDTRELRKISGENRIFLKNTKKGIKLYSGTEIARAINKLIHKYSIRDRDGLLWKYTHHQCRKTVAVNLFTNGATVEEVSDWLTHLDSKATMKHYHDIELMKIAKLDAEYFNVAFDNLDSDIKNIYSPSELKHLKDEIMMGSRSTPEGHGTCIKHVSFGPCHKKKCVGCKMLITGPQKLEMWKKLYSEQQSYLDEWEKVMIENNIGEWKDYREYQAEISLLKTYDDTVQKLEKFIKERLSEDEQKQYLHN
;
A
#
# COMPACT_ATOMS: atom_id res chain seq x y z
N MET A 1 22.98 39.66 63.22
CA MET A 1 21.95 40.59 63.72
C MET A 1 21.71 41.59 62.63
N ALA A 2 20.76 41.23 61.78
CA ALA A 2 20.20 42.07 60.74
C ALA A 2 19.72 43.40 61.31
N ASN A 3 20.05 44.51 60.66
CA ASN A 3 19.51 45.82 60.98
C ASN A 3 18.26 46.06 60.16
N VAL A 4 17.08 45.97 60.78
CA VAL A 4 15.80 46.13 60.10
C VAL A 4 15.01 47.31 60.66
N LYS A 5 14.57 48.22 59.78
CA LYS A 5 13.72 49.37 60.15
C LYS A 5 12.48 49.45 59.27
N VAL A 6 11.35 49.88 59.82
CA VAL A 6 10.14 50.17 59.05
C VAL A 6 10.25 51.59 58.49
N LEU A 7 10.15 51.73 57.16
CA LEU A 7 10.18 53.04 56.50
C LEU A 7 8.77 53.57 56.23
N ARG A 8 7.86 52.73 55.74
CA ARG A 8 6.47 53.10 55.42
C ARG A 8 5.57 51.87 55.25
N ASP A 9 4.38 51.91 55.85
CA ASP A 9 3.33 50.90 55.64
C ASP A 9 2.50 51.26 54.40
N ILE A 10 2.36 50.31 53.46
CA ILE A 10 1.62 50.52 52.20
C ILE A 10 0.19 49.99 52.31
N SER A 11 -0.01 48.88 53.00
CA SER A 11 -1.33 48.26 53.26
C SER A 11 -1.25 47.33 54.48
N PRO A 12 -2.38 46.76 54.95
CA PRO A 12 -2.37 45.81 56.09
C PRO A 12 -1.50 44.55 55.87
N VAL A 13 -1.05 44.32 54.63
CA VAL A 13 -0.33 43.11 54.19
C VAL A 13 0.96 43.43 53.42
N GLN A 14 1.31 44.71 53.24
CA GLN A 14 2.53 45.15 52.55
C GLN A 14 3.16 46.35 53.24
N GLY A 15 4.47 46.27 53.46
CA GLY A 15 5.28 47.36 54.03
C GLY A 15 6.59 47.55 53.27
N VAL A 16 7.22 48.71 53.47
CA VAL A 16 8.58 48.98 53.02
C VAL A 16 9.49 49.05 54.23
N TYR A 17 10.56 48.27 54.16
CA TYR A 17 11.52 48.06 55.21
C TYR A 17 12.91 48.44 54.72
N GLU A 18 13.71 49.04 55.57
CA GLU A 18 15.16 49.15 55.40
C GLU A 18 15.77 47.89 56.02
N ILE A 19 16.46 47.06 55.22
CA ILE A 19 17.18 45.87 55.71
C ILE A 19 18.64 46.04 55.35
N ASN A 20 19.53 46.10 56.34
CA ASN A 20 20.97 46.28 56.18
C ASN A 20 21.33 47.46 55.23
N GLY A 21 20.57 48.55 55.27
CA GLY A 21 20.77 49.74 54.43
C GLY A 21 20.05 49.73 53.07
N TYR A 22 19.27 48.69 52.76
CA TYR A 22 18.52 48.58 51.50
C TYR A 22 17.01 48.76 51.70
N GLU A 23 16.37 49.62 50.91
CA GLU A 23 14.91 49.78 50.89
C GLU A 23 14.22 48.65 50.08
N ILE A 24 13.38 47.86 50.77
CA ILE A 24 12.72 46.68 50.22
C ILE A 24 11.23 46.66 50.55
N LYS A 25 10.41 46.41 49.51
CA LYS A 25 8.96 46.22 49.65
C LYS A 25 8.61 44.74 49.83
N LEU A 26 8.12 44.38 51.00
CA LEU A 26 7.78 43.01 51.40
C LEU A 26 6.26 42.85 51.63
N TYR A 27 5.76 41.64 51.38
CA TYR A 27 4.40 41.23 51.72
C TYR A 27 4.40 40.62 53.13
N TRP A 28 4.46 41.49 54.14
CA TRP A 28 4.63 41.13 55.55
C TRP A 28 3.50 41.79 56.33
N SER A 29 2.66 41.01 57.00
CA SER A 29 1.38 41.43 57.56
C SER A 29 1.34 41.23 59.08
N LYS A 30 0.78 42.19 59.83
CA LYS A 30 0.33 41.96 61.22
C LYS A 30 -0.86 40.98 61.30
N LYS A 31 -1.59 40.78 60.18
CA LYS A 31 -2.81 39.95 60.08
C LYS A 31 -2.62 38.51 59.58
N LEU A 32 -1.42 38.10 59.17
CA LEU A 32 -1.18 36.70 58.74
C LEU A 32 -1.02 35.73 59.93
N TYR A 33 -0.86 36.24 61.14
CA TYR A 33 -0.48 35.49 62.35
C TYR A 33 -1.25 35.97 63.60
N VAL A 34 -2.52 36.37 63.46
CA VAL A 34 -3.30 37.09 64.50
C VAL A 34 -3.56 36.28 65.78
N ASP A 35 -3.39 34.96 65.74
CA ASP A 35 -3.77 34.08 66.86
C ASP A 35 -2.64 33.85 67.89
N ASP A 36 -1.49 34.52 67.77
CA ASP A 36 -0.36 34.39 68.72
C ASP A 36 -0.07 35.70 69.51
N PRO A 37 -0.43 35.77 70.81
CA PRO A 37 -0.29 36.98 71.62
C PRO A 37 1.17 37.42 71.90
N GLY A 38 2.17 36.61 71.57
CA GLY A 38 3.60 36.92 71.73
C GLY A 38 4.31 37.42 70.46
N PHE A 39 3.60 37.54 69.34
CA PHE A 39 4.22 37.78 68.03
C PHE A 39 4.60 39.26 67.81
N ILE A 40 5.91 39.54 67.81
CA ILE A 40 6.48 40.83 67.36
C ILE A 40 6.95 40.66 65.90
N PRO A 41 6.25 41.23 64.90
CA PRO A 41 6.56 41.01 63.48
C PRO A 41 7.98 41.42 63.05
N MET A 42 8.62 42.27 63.85
CA MET A 42 9.96 42.83 63.61
C MET A 42 11.06 41.84 63.99
N GLU A 43 10.98 41.23 65.17
CA GLU A 43 11.94 40.21 65.63
C GLU A 43 11.93 38.99 64.71
N TYR A 44 10.75 38.58 64.23
CA TYR A 44 10.64 37.50 63.24
C TYR A 44 11.23 37.87 61.86
N LEU A 45 11.16 39.15 61.46
CA LEU A 45 11.78 39.59 60.20
C LEU A 45 13.31 39.65 60.34
N GLU A 46 13.84 40.07 61.48
CA GLU A 46 15.28 40.01 61.80
C GLU A 46 15.79 38.57 61.79
N VAL A 47 15.07 37.65 62.46
CA VAL A 47 15.36 36.21 62.44
C VAL A 47 15.31 35.67 61.02
N LEU A 48 14.32 36.07 60.21
CA LEU A 48 14.25 35.63 58.81
C LEU A 48 15.44 36.14 57.98
N VAL A 49 15.85 37.41 58.16
CA VAL A 49 17.00 37.97 57.44
C VAL A 49 18.30 37.27 57.86
N ASP A 50 18.50 37.02 59.16
CA ASP A 50 19.65 36.29 59.68
C ASP A 50 19.64 34.82 59.18
N ASP A 51 18.47 34.15 59.13
CA ASP A 51 18.29 32.80 58.56
C ASP A 51 18.64 32.78 57.05
N VAL A 52 18.21 33.79 56.29
CA VAL A 52 18.55 33.94 54.86
C VAL A 52 20.04 34.15 54.68
N GLU A 53 20.66 35.04 55.45
CA GLU A 53 22.10 35.30 55.40
C GLU A 53 22.90 34.03 55.70
N TYR A 54 22.53 33.30 56.75
CA TYR A 54 23.18 32.06 57.16
C TYR A 54 23.09 30.99 56.06
N ALA A 55 21.90 30.78 55.50
CA ALA A 55 21.68 29.80 54.44
C ALA A 55 22.40 30.17 53.12
N LEU A 56 22.51 31.46 52.81
CA LEU A 56 23.21 31.93 51.61
C LEU A 56 24.73 31.84 51.75
N LYS A 57 25.28 32.14 52.93
CA LYS A 57 26.73 32.01 53.21
C LYS A 57 27.21 30.56 53.17
N SER A 58 26.36 29.60 53.54
CA SER A 58 26.71 28.17 53.47
C SER A 58 26.59 27.57 52.08
N THR A 59 26.02 28.29 51.11
CA THR A 59 25.67 27.83 49.75
C THR A 59 24.91 26.50 49.71
N ASP A 60 24.27 26.11 50.81
CA ASP A 60 23.52 24.86 50.93
C ASP A 60 22.07 25.05 50.44
N ILE A 61 21.77 24.41 49.32
CA ILE A 61 20.45 24.45 48.67
C ILE A 61 19.34 23.94 49.60
N LYS A 62 19.60 22.92 50.42
CA LYS A 62 18.61 22.38 51.35
C LYS A 62 18.32 23.36 52.48
N LEU A 63 19.37 23.96 53.06
CA LEU A 63 19.21 24.98 54.10
C LEU A 63 18.41 26.16 53.57
N PHE A 64 18.73 26.66 52.37
CA PHE A 64 18.00 27.77 51.79
C PHE A 64 16.52 27.44 51.51
N LYS A 65 16.23 26.21 51.08
CA LYS A 65 14.84 25.75 50.95
C LYS A 65 14.11 25.68 52.30
N CYS A 66 14.77 25.26 53.38
CA CYS A 66 14.17 25.25 54.72
C CYS A 66 13.82 26.66 55.24
N VAL A 67 14.53 27.70 54.79
CA VAL A 67 14.20 29.10 55.10
C VAL A 67 12.88 29.52 54.44
N ILE A 68 12.52 28.92 53.31
CA ILE A 68 11.22 29.12 52.65
C ILE A 68 10.17 28.25 53.35
N ARG A 69 9.76 28.68 54.55
CA ARG A 69 8.81 27.93 55.42
C ARG A 69 7.36 27.91 54.90
N SER A 70 7.00 28.84 54.01
CA SER A 70 5.64 28.96 53.46
C SER A 70 5.68 29.62 52.08
N PRO A 71 4.83 29.21 51.11
CA PRO A 71 4.68 29.84 49.80
C PRO A 71 4.39 31.35 49.87
N LEU A 72 3.69 31.79 50.92
CA LEU A 72 3.35 33.19 51.16
C LEU A 72 4.58 34.05 51.51
N LEU A 73 5.58 33.45 52.17
CA LEU A 73 6.83 34.11 52.56
C LEU A 73 7.95 33.95 51.52
N ALA A 74 7.80 33.01 50.58
CA ALA A 74 8.80 32.73 49.55
C ALA A 74 9.22 33.97 48.76
N ASN A 75 8.26 34.81 48.36
CA ASN A 75 8.56 36.05 47.64
C ASN A 75 9.33 37.07 48.49
N ASN A 76 9.16 37.07 49.81
CA ASN A 76 9.92 37.95 50.69
C ASN A 76 11.36 37.46 50.82
N VAL A 77 11.54 36.15 51.06
CA VAL A 77 12.87 35.51 51.11
C VAL A 77 13.66 35.77 49.83
N LEU A 78 13.05 35.54 48.67
CA LEU A 78 13.70 35.77 47.38
C LEU A 78 14.06 37.24 47.14
N LYS A 79 13.20 38.20 47.56
CA LYS A 79 13.50 39.64 47.45
C LYS A 79 14.60 40.09 48.39
N ILE A 80 14.64 39.57 49.62
CA ILE A 80 15.71 39.84 50.59
C ILE A 80 17.02 39.29 50.04
N ALA A 81 17.03 38.04 49.57
CA ALA A 81 18.18 37.41 48.95
C ALA A 81 18.68 38.20 47.73
N GLU A 82 17.79 38.64 46.84
CA GLU A 82 18.13 39.41 45.64
C GLU A 82 18.68 40.81 45.95
N LYS A 83 18.05 41.56 46.87
CA LYS A 83 18.42 42.96 47.12
C LYS A 83 19.50 43.17 48.17
N VAL A 84 19.56 42.31 49.21
CA VAL A 84 20.49 42.47 50.34
C VAL A 84 21.72 41.59 50.17
N PHE A 85 21.54 40.35 49.72
CA PHE A 85 22.59 39.31 49.66
C PHE A 85 22.89 38.87 48.23
N TYR A 86 23.02 39.84 47.31
CA TYR A 86 23.10 39.61 45.88
C TYR A 86 24.21 38.62 45.48
N ASN A 87 25.42 38.79 46.02
CA ASN A 87 26.58 37.99 45.63
C ASN A 87 26.44 36.54 46.09
N GLU A 88 26.02 36.34 47.33
CA GLU A 88 25.80 35.04 47.95
C GLU A 88 24.63 34.31 47.26
N PHE A 89 23.56 35.04 46.94
CA PHE A 89 22.44 34.47 46.20
C PHE A 89 22.80 34.10 44.77
N SER A 90 23.60 34.91 44.07
CA SER A 90 24.16 34.55 42.77
C SER A 90 25.02 33.28 42.84
N ALA A 91 25.82 33.11 43.89
CA ALA A 91 26.62 31.89 44.11
C ALA A 91 25.72 30.66 44.32
N LEU A 92 24.68 30.76 45.14
CA LEU A 92 23.70 29.68 45.33
C LEU A 92 22.99 29.32 44.01
N LEU A 93 22.56 30.31 43.23
CA LEU A 93 21.87 30.10 41.94
C LEU A 93 22.76 29.39 40.92
N LYS A 94 24.08 29.64 40.94
CA LYS A 94 25.05 28.90 40.11
C LYS A 94 25.11 27.42 40.51
N GLU A 95 25.12 27.11 41.81
CA GLU A 95 25.09 25.72 42.29
C GLU A 95 23.76 25.03 41.94
N ILE A 96 22.63 25.73 42.03
CA ILE A 96 21.32 25.20 41.59
C ILE A 96 21.35 24.88 40.09
N CYS A 97 21.87 25.77 39.25
CA CYS A 97 21.99 25.49 37.81
C CYS A 97 22.89 24.28 37.52
N LYS A 98 24.00 24.12 38.26
CA LYS A 98 24.86 22.94 38.17
C LYS A 98 24.13 21.67 38.61
N GLU A 99 23.32 21.72 39.66
CA GLU A 99 22.50 20.59 40.13
C GLU A 99 21.45 20.19 39.08
N PHE A 100 20.79 21.17 38.45
CA PHE A 100 19.87 20.89 37.36
C PHE A 100 20.58 20.23 36.18
N TYR A 101 21.75 20.76 35.80
CA TYR A 101 22.55 20.20 34.71
C TYR A 101 23.08 18.79 35.02
N SER A 102 23.44 18.50 36.28
CA SER A 102 23.88 17.18 36.72
C SER A 102 22.75 16.15 36.72
N LYS A 103 21.53 16.60 37.03
CA LYS A 103 20.30 15.78 37.02
C LYS A 103 19.57 15.75 35.66
N GLU A 104 20.17 16.30 34.61
CA GLU A 104 19.57 16.41 33.25
C GLU A 104 18.19 17.08 33.23
N LYS A 105 17.96 18.06 34.10
CA LYS A 105 16.73 18.86 34.17
C LYS A 105 16.81 20.10 33.28
N VAL A 106 15.67 20.55 32.78
CA VAL A 106 15.54 21.79 32.03
C VAL A 106 15.81 22.98 32.96
N ILE A 107 16.79 23.80 32.60
CA ILE A 107 17.15 25.01 33.33
C ILE A 107 16.31 26.15 32.77
N SER A 108 15.42 26.70 33.58
CA SER A 108 14.59 27.86 33.23
C SER A 108 14.33 28.70 34.47
N LYS A 109 14.04 30.00 34.29
CA LYS A 109 13.63 30.88 35.38
C LYS A 109 12.49 30.23 36.20
N GLN A 110 11.46 29.77 35.51
CA GLN A 110 10.29 29.14 36.13
C GLN A 110 10.65 27.85 36.86
N GLY A 111 11.44 26.97 36.26
CA GLY A 111 11.85 25.70 36.87
C GLY A 111 12.72 25.88 38.12
N ILE A 112 13.56 26.92 38.17
CA ILE A 112 14.33 27.26 39.36
C ILE A 112 13.41 27.78 40.47
N ILE A 113 12.44 28.63 40.14
CA ILE A 113 11.46 29.16 41.10
C ILE A 113 10.62 28.02 41.68
N GLU A 114 10.09 27.12 40.84
CA GLU A 114 9.34 25.95 41.28
C GLU A 114 10.18 25.02 42.17
N PHE A 115 11.46 24.85 41.87
CA PHE A 115 12.35 24.03 42.68
C PHE A 115 12.63 24.61 44.06
N LEU A 116 12.70 25.95 44.16
CA LEU A 116 12.91 26.66 45.42
C LEU A 116 11.65 26.73 46.27
N ILE A 117 10.48 26.95 45.67
CA ILE A 117 9.22 27.22 46.38
C ILE A 117 8.35 25.97 46.58
N GLU A 118 8.55 24.91 45.78
CA GLU A 118 7.74 23.68 45.76
C GLU A 118 6.27 23.85 45.33
N GLU A 119 5.84 25.06 44.98
CA GLU A 119 4.54 25.38 44.39
C GLU A 119 4.67 26.25 43.13
N TYR A 120 3.66 26.18 42.24
CA TYR A 120 3.58 27.03 41.06
C TYR A 120 3.19 28.45 41.45
N VAL A 121 4.17 29.36 41.50
CA VAL A 121 3.93 30.78 41.78
C VAL A 121 4.10 31.60 40.50
N HIS A 122 3.06 32.34 40.11
CA HIS A 122 3.13 33.29 39.00
C HIS A 122 3.90 34.55 39.44
N THR A 123 5.22 34.48 39.38
CA THR A 123 6.07 35.64 39.57
C THR A 123 6.11 36.41 38.24
N GLY A 124 5.53 37.60 38.16
CA GLY A 124 5.62 38.44 36.96
C GLY A 124 7.07 38.90 36.67
N ASN A 125 7.30 40.20 36.48
CA ASN A 125 8.64 40.76 36.25
C ASN A 125 9.54 40.82 37.49
N GLN A 126 9.28 40.02 38.54
CA GLN A 126 10.10 39.98 39.77
C GLN A 126 11.23 38.93 39.64
N HIS A 127 12.29 39.05 40.45
CA HIS A 127 13.45 38.16 40.49
C HIS A 127 14.33 38.24 39.22
N HIS A 128 14.93 39.41 39.00
CA HIS A 128 15.85 39.69 37.88
C HIS A 128 17.15 38.89 37.98
N ILE A 129 17.69 38.70 39.18
CA ILE A 129 18.93 37.94 39.40
C ILE A 129 18.82 36.47 38.97
N ILE A 130 17.64 35.84 39.13
CA ILE A 130 17.41 34.47 38.66
C ILE A 130 17.47 34.42 37.14
N LYS A 131 16.84 35.39 36.47
CA LYS A 131 16.88 35.50 35.01
C LYS A 131 18.31 35.71 34.52
N GLU A 132 19.03 36.67 35.11
CA GLU A 132 20.43 36.97 34.77
C GLU A 132 21.34 35.75 34.99
N SER A 133 21.19 35.06 36.13
CA SER A 133 21.96 33.84 36.44
C SER A 133 21.71 32.73 35.43
N VAL A 134 20.45 32.55 35.00
CA VAL A 134 20.10 31.60 33.93
C VAL A 134 20.72 32.01 32.59
N GLU A 135 20.71 33.30 32.23
CA GLU A 135 21.29 33.81 30.99
C GLU A 135 22.83 33.67 30.95
N VAL A 136 23.50 33.93 32.07
CA VAL A 136 24.95 33.68 32.23
C VAL A 136 25.24 32.19 32.06
N PHE A 137 24.44 31.32 32.70
CA PHE A 137 24.60 29.87 32.57
C PHE A 137 24.32 29.39 31.15
N TYR A 138 23.34 29.95 30.44
CA TYR A 138 23.10 29.67 29.02
C TYR A 138 24.29 30.06 28.16
N THR A 139 24.97 31.16 28.46
CA THR A 139 26.19 31.56 27.75
C THR A 139 27.31 30.52 27.95
N GLN A 140 27.47 30.01 29.17
CA GLN A 140 28.38 28.90 29.46
C GLN A 140 27.98 27.64 28.68
N LEU A 141 26.70 27.24 28.72
CA LEU A 141 26.19 26.08 27.98
C LEU A 141 26.38 26.21 26.47
N LYS A 142 26.26 27.42 25.90
CA LYS A 142 26.55 27.65 24.47
C LYS A 142 28.02 27.40 24.15
N ASN A 143 28.95 27.81 25.01
CA ASN A 143 30.37 27.52 24.85
C ASN A 143 30.66 26.02 24.99
N ASP A 144 30.06 25.36 25.97
CA ASP A 144 30.18 23.90 26.14
C ASP A 144 29.58 23.14 24.95
N LEU A 145 28.46 23.63 24.40
CA LEU A 145 27.84 23.09 23.20
C LEU A 145 28.78 23.24 22.01
N LYS A 146 29.38 24.41 21.80
CA LYS A 146 30.38 24.63 20.75
C LYS A 146 31.51 23.61 20.86
N ASN A 147 32.08 23.42 22.06
CA ASN A 147 33.15 22.45 22.29
C ASN A 147 32.68 21.01 22.02
N ALA A 148 31.49 20.63 22.49
CA ALA A 148 30.92 19.31 22.24
C ALA A 148 30.64 19.04 20.75
N LEU A 149 30.23 20.06 19.99
CA LEU A 149 30.03 19.98 18.55
C LEU A 149 31.36 19.83 17.79
N VAL A 150 32.39 20.61 18.15
CA VAL A 150 33.73 20.51 17.54
C VAL A 150 34.33 19.13 17.79
N ASP A 151 34.23 18.65 19.02
CA ASP A 151 34.75 17.35 19.46
C ASP A 151 33.87 16.16 19.06
N LEU A 152 32.78 16.40 18.32
CA LEU A 152 31.83 15.38 17.86
C LEU A 152 31.20 14.52 18.99
N ARG A 153 31.10 15.05 20.21
CA ARG A 153 30.60 14.33 21.40
C ARG A 153 29.07 14.26 21.43
N ILE A 154 28.49 13.27 20.74
CA ILE A 154 27.03 13.07 20.63
C ILE A 154 26.29 13.11 21.97
N LYS A 155 26.77 12.39 23.00
CA LYS A 155 26.14 12.40 24.33
C LYS A 155 26.15 13.79 24.97
N GLY A 156 27.26 14.51 24.83
CA GLY A 156 27.40 15.88 25.35
C GLY A 156 26.45 16.85 24.66
N VAL A 157 26.38 16.81 23.33
CA VAL A 157 25.45 17.64 22.54
C VAL A 157 24.00 17.43 22.99
N LYS A 158 23.56 16.17 23.10
CA LYS A 158 22.19 15.85 23.55
C LYS A 158 21.91 16.37 24.95
N ARG A 159 22.80 16.11 25.90
CA ARG A 159 22.65 16.54 27.29
C ARG A 159 22.54 18.07 27.40
N ILE A 160 23.41 18.79 26.71
CA ILE A 160 23.42 20.26 26.73
C ILE A 160 22.15 20.81 26.08
N LEU A 161 21.75 20.31 24.90
CA LEU A 161 20.51 20.73 24.25
C LEU A 161 19.28 20.47 25.14
N ASN A 162 19.20 19.31 25.78
CA ASN A 162 18.08 18.97 26.67
C ASN A 162 18.01 19.84 27.93
N SER A 163 19.11 20.49 28.32
CA SER A 163 19.15 21.42 29.45
C SER A 163 18.45 22.75 29.14
N PHE A 164 18.26 23.08 27.86
CA PHE A 164 17.51 24.26 27.45
C PHE A 164 15.99 23.98 27.35
N PRO A 165 15.14 24.98 27.64
CA PRO A 165 13.70 24.95 27.38
C PRO A 165 13.37 24.68 25.91
N ASP A 166 12.26 23.99 25.65
CA ASP A 166 11.90 23.54 24.29
C ASP A 166 11.85 24.65 23.23
N TYR A 167 11.50 25.87 23.63
CA TYR A 167 11.37 27.03 22.74
C TYR A 167 12.72 27.65 22.34
N ILE A 168 13.77 27.52 23.17
CA ILE A 168 15.13 28.03 22.88
C ILE A 168 16.17 26.94 22.62
N ARG A 169 15.87 25.68 22.95
CA ARG A 169 16.78 24.52 22.85
C ARG A 169 17.58 24.44 21.56
N ARG A 170 17.00 24.88 20.46
CA ARG A 170 17.51 24.65 19.11
C ARG A 170 18.12 25.91 18.52
N GLN A 171 17.73 27.08 19.03
CA GLN A 171 18.14 28.39 18.52
C GLN A 171 19.67 28.51 18.38
N PRO A 172 20.49 28.08 19.37
CA PRO A 172 21.94 28.19 19.25
C PRO A 172 22.53 27.47 18.03
N LEU A 173 21.88 26.39 17.56
CA LEU A 173 22.39 25.57 16.45
C LEU A 173 22.36 26.30 15.11
N TYR A 174 21.40 27.20 14.90
CA TYR A 174 21.17 27.87 13.62
C TYR A 174 21.33 29.40 13.68
N THR A 175 21.55 29.97 14.87
CA THR A 175 21.94 31.38 15.06
C THR A 175 23.45 31.49 15.34
N ASP A 176 23.86 31.19 16.57
CA ASP A 176 25.17 31.56 17.11
C ASP A 176 26.26 30.57 16.67
N LEU A 177 25.90 29.29 16.55
CA LEU A 177 26.82 28.18 16.26
C LEU A 177 26.55 27.56 14.89
N LYS A 178 25.99 28.32 13.94
CA LYS A 178 25.52 27.82 12.64
C LYS A 178 26.58 26.99 11.89
N GLU A 179 27.77 27.53 11.72
CA GLU A 179 28.84 26.87 10.96
C GLU A 179 29.33 25.59 11.66
N VAL A 180 29.62 25.69 12.96
CA VAL A 180 30.08 24.58 13.80
C VAL A 180 29.04 23.45 13.83
N SER A 181 27.76 23.80 13.97
CA SER A 181 26.64 22.86 14.00
C SER A 181 26.44 22.18 12.65
N SER A 182 26.56 22.92 11.55
CA SER A 182 26.49 22.36 10.19
C SER A 182 27.60 21.31 9.99
N ASN A 183 28.85 21.68 10.30
CA ASN A 183 30.00 20.79 10.19
C ASN A 183 29.86 19.53 11.06
N TYR A 184 29.39 19.68 12.30
CA TYR A 184 29.07 18.56 13.19
C TYR A 184 28.05 17.62 12.56
N LEU A 185 26.90 18.15 12.11
CA LEU A 185 25.81 17.36 11.53
C LEU A 185 26.23 16.65 10.25
N ILE A 186 27.04 17.29 9.40
CA ILE A 186 27.55 16.67 8.18
C ILE A 186 28.52 15.53 8.52
N ARG A 187 29.46 15.74 9.46
CA ARG A 187 30.44 14.70 9.85
C ARG A 187 29.76 13.50 10.52
N ILE A 188 28.92 13.74 11.52
CA ILE A 188 28.14 12.68 12.19
C ILE A 188 27.17 12.02 11.23
N GLY A 189 26.57 12.78 10.31
CA GLY A 189 25.69 12.24 9.27
C GLY A 189 26.40 11.29 8.32
N LYS A 190 27.65 11.59 7.93
CA LYS A 190 28.48 10.69 7.12
C LYS A 190 28.82 9.40 7.88
N VAL A 191 29.24 9.50 9.15
CA VAL A 191 29.49 8.32 10.01
C VAL A 191 28.23 7.46 10.13
N TYR A 192 27.08 8.08 10.40
CA TYR A 192 25.79 7.40 10.47
C TYR A 192 25.43 6.68 9.16
N ILE A 193 25.71 7.32 8.01
CA ILE A 193 25.49 6.73 6.70
C ILE A 193 26.46 5.57 6.44
N ASP A 194 27.72 5.69 6.84
CA ASP A 194 28.71 4.63 6.67
C ASP A 194 28.38 3.39 7.50
N GLU A 195 27.88 3.58 8.72
CA GLU A 195 27.48 2.49 9.62
C GLU A 195 26.17 1.80 9.20
N HIS A 196 25.21 2.55 8.68
CA HIS A 196 23.86 2.02 8.42
C HIS A 196 23.49 1.89 6.94
N LEU A 197 24.30 2.46 6.04
CA LEU A 197 24.03 2.57 4.60
C LEU A 197 22.61 3.06 4.28
N CYS A 198 22.09 3.93 5.14
CA CYS A 198 20.78 4.54 4.99
C CYS A 198 20.72 5.89 5.70
N PHE A 199 19.81 6.76 5.25
CA PHE A 199 19.59 8.06 5.86
C PHE A 199 18.10 8.30 6.10
N ASN A 200 17.69 8.26 7.37
CA ASN A 200 16.35 8.62 7.80
C ASN A 200 16.43 9.86 8.68
N ARG A 201 15.85 10.98 8.23
CA ARG A 201 15.93 12.27 8.92
C ARG A 201 15.48 12.20 10.38
N LYS A 202 14.39 11.49 10.69
CA LYS A 202 13.89 11.35 12.07
C LYS A 202 14.87 10.58 12.95
N LYS A 203 15.35 9.42 12.48
CA LYS A 203 16.33 8.61 13.23
C LYS A 203 17.65 9.37 13.40
N PHE A 204 18.10 10.08 12.38
CA PHE A 204 19.29 10.91 12.42
C PHE A 204 19.13 12.08 13.41
N GLY A 205 18.00 12.78 13.40
CA GLY A 205 17.71 13.84 14.37
C GLY A 205 17.74 13.36 15.82
N ALA A 206 17.17 12.18 16.09
CA ALA A 206 17.22 11.55 17.41
C ALA A 206 18.66 11.10 17.76
N PHE A 207 19.40 10.58 16.78
CA PHE A 207 20.77 10.11 16.94
C PHE A 207 21.76 11.25 17.19
N ALA A 208 21.72 12.33 16.41
CA ALA A 208 22.69 13.42 16.48
C ALA A 208 22.30 14.50 17.51
N LEU A 209 21.02 14.84 17.60
CA LEU A 209 20.54 15.99 18.40
C LEU A 209 19.60 15.61 19.53
N GLY A 210 19.14 14.36 19.62
CA GLY A 210 18.10 13.96 20.58
C GLY A 210 16.70 14.43 20.20
N ILE A 211 16.49 14.81 18.94
CA ILE A 211 15.21 15.34 18.45
C ILE A 211 14.42 14.23 17.74
N SER A 212 13.35 13.77 18.37
CA SER A 212 12.51 12.66 17.87
C SER A 212 11.74 13.00 16.58
N ASP A 213 11.22 14.22 16.44
CA ASP A 213 10.52 14.66 15.23
C ASP A 213 11.14 15.91 14.58
N ILE A 214 12.34 15.74 14.03
CA ILE A 214 13.03 16.81 13.31
C ILE A 214 12.26 17.29 12.07
N ASN A 215 11.41 16.45 11.46
CA ASN A 215 10.66 16.81 10.26
C ASN A 215 9.56 17.81 10.59
N SER A 216 8.83 17.61 11.69
CA SER A 216 7.82 18.56 12.17
C SER A 216 8.44 19.95 12.38
N LEU A 217 9.63 20.00 12.98
CA LEU A 217 10.34 21.25 13.24
C LEU A 217 10.78 21.95 11.96
N VAL A 218 11.33 21.20 10.99
CA VAL A 218 11.69 21.74 9.67
C VAL A 218 10.46 22.25 8.92
N MET A 219 9.27 21.69 9.17
CA MET A 219 8.03 22.20 8.60
C MET A 219 7.55 23.47 9.29
N ASN A 220 7.66 23.58 10.61
CA ASN A 220 7.05 24.66 11.39
C ASN A 220 7.96 25.87 11.63
N ASN A 221 9.29 25.73 11.47
CA ASN A 221 10.25 26.82 11.68
C ASN A 221 11.06 27.10 10.41
N ILE A 222 10.92 28.31 9.87
CA ILE A 222 11.52 28.74 8.61
C ILE A 222 13.05 28.81 8.69
N ASP A 223 13.60 29.41 9.75
CA ASP A 223 15.06 29.56 9.92
C ASP A 223 15.73 28.20 10.08
N PHE A 224 15.13 27.33 10.89
CA PHE A 224 15.62 25.97 11.09
C PHE A 224 15.54 25.14 9.79
N ARG A 225 14.51 25.37 8.95
CA ARG A 225 14.40 24.75 7.62
C ARG A 225 15.55 25.18 6.72
N TYR A 226 15.83 26.48 6.62
CA TYR A 226 16.94 27.00 5.80
C TYR A 226 18.29 26.48 6.27
N PHE A 227 18.46 26.28 7.59
CA PHE A 227 19.66 25.66 8.14
C PHE A 227 19.80 24.17 7.81
N MET A 228 18.74 23.37 8.01
CA MET A 228 18.81 21.90 7.88
C MET A 228 18.76 21.41 6.43
N GLN A 229 18.10 22.14 5.53
CA GLN A 229 17.85 21.67 4.17
C GLN A 229 19.14 21.43 3.34
N PRO A 230 20.14 22.34 3.34
CA PRO A 230 21.43 22.09 2.69
C PRO A 230 22.17 20.88 3.27
N ILE A 231 22.13 20.71 4.60
CA ILE A 231 22.76 19.58 5.30
C ILE A 231 22.13 18.26 4.84
N PHE A 232 20.80 18.19 4.80
CA PHE A 232 20.09 17.01 4.31
C PHE A 232 20.39 16.71 2.85
N GLN A 233 20.46 17.73 1.98
CA GLN A 233 20.82 17.54 0.58
C GLN A 233 22.22 16.96 0.44
N GLN A 234 23.20 17.49 1.17
CA GLN A 234 24.57 17.00 1.12
C GLN A 234 24.70 15.55 1.62
N LEU A 235 24.01 15.21 2.71
CA LEU A 235 23.99 13.84 3.24
C LEU A 235 23.26 12.86 2.32
N GLU A 236 22.16 13.29 1.69
CA GLU A 236 21.45 12.47 0.70
C GLU A 236 22.32 12.22 -0.54
N SER A 237 23.05 13.23 -1.03
CA SER A 237 24.02 13.06 -2.12
C SER A 237 25.17 12.13 -1.73
N TYR A 238 25.72 12.27 -0.52
CA TYR A 238 26.76 11.38 0.00
C TYR A 238 26.30 9.91 0.07
N LEU A 239 25.08 9.68 0.57
CA LEU A 239 24.47 8.35 0.59
C LEU A 239 24.34 7.77 -0.83
N ILE A 240 23.91 8.57 -1.80
CA ILE A 240 23.76 8.11 -3.19
C ILE A 240 25.10 7.62 -3.75
N GLU A 241 26.18 8.38 -3.58
CA GLU A 241 27.51 8.00 -4.06
C GLU A 241 28.06 6.75 -3.34
N LYS A 242 27.84 6.65 -2.03
CA LYS A 242 28.18 5.43 -1.26
C LYS A 242 27.42 4.21 -1.76
N LEU A 243 26.13 4.33 -2.05
CA LEU A 243 25.31 3.23 -2.53
C LEU A 243 25.70 2.77 -3.92
N LYS A 244 26.07 3.68 -4.84
CA LYS A 244 26.53 3.33 -6.19
C LYS A 244 27.76 2.42 -6.19
N THR A 245 28.63 2.58 -5.19
CA THR A 245 29.87 1.80 -5.05
C THR A 245 29.72 0.61 -4.09
N HIS A 246 28.60 0.51 -3.38
CA HIS A 246 28.38 -0.55 -2.40
C HIS A 246 28.27 -1.93 -3.06
N ARG A 247 29.01 -2.89 -2.49
CA ARG A 247 28.92 -4.31 -2.78
C ARG A 247 28.58 -5.03 -1.48
N TYR A 248 27.60 -5.93 -1.50
CA TYR A 248 27.29 -6.75 -0.33
C TYR A 248 28.35 -7.87 -0.19
N SER A 249 28.61 -8.31 1.04
CA SER A 249 29.47 -9.48 1.30
C SER A 249 28.64 -10.73 1.54
N PHE A 250 29.08 -11.86 1.01
CA PHE A 250 28.44 -13.16 1.23
C PHE A 250 28.50 -13.58 2.71
N SER A 251 29.56 -13.24 3.44
CA SER A 251 29.72 -13.54 4.87
C SER A 251 28.59 -12.96 5.72
N ASP A 252 28.08 -11.79 5.33
CA ASP A 252 27.19 -11.00 6.15
C ASP A 252 25.78 -11.55 6.16
N ASP A 253 25.06 -11.32 7.26
CA ASP A 253 23.65 -11.72 7.37
C ASP A 253 22.69 -10.67 6.79
N ILE A 254 23.18 -9.47 6.54
CA ILE A 254 22.39 -8.40 5.95
C ILE A 254 22.99 -8.05 4.60
N TRP A 255 22.31 -8.42 3.52
CA TRP A 255 22.71 -8.04 2.17
C TRP A 255 21.94 -6.81 1.74
N LEU A 256 22.67 -5.76 1.34
CA LEU A 256 22.09 -4.57 0.73
C LEU A 256 22.37 -4.62 -0.77
N ILE A 257 21.37 -5.09 -1.52
CA ILE A 257 21.47 -5.15 -2.98
C ILE A 257 21.01 -3.80 -3.53
N VAL A 258 21.92 -3.11 -4.21
CA VAL A 258 21.67 -1.82 -4.83
C VAL A 258 21.42 -2.00 -6.33
N ASP A 259 20.33 -1.43 -6.81
CA ASP A 259 20.01 -1.23 -8.22
C ASP A 259 20.01 0.27 -8.52
N ILE A 260 20.29 0.69 -9.76
CA ILE A 260 20.21 2.11 -10.13
C ILE A 260 19.03 2.29 -11.09
N ASN A 261 18.01 3.02 -10.64
CA ASN A 261 16.91 3.43 -11.50
C ASN A 261 17.20 4.80 -12.10
N ILE A 262 17.80 4.81 -13.29
CA ILE A 262 18.28 5.99 -14.02
C ILE A 262 19.36 6.71 -13.21
N GLN A 263 18.96 7.60 -12.29
CA GLN A 263 19.90 8.30 -11.39
C GLN A 263 19.71 7.94 -9.92
N ILE A 264 18.62 7.25 -9.57
CA ILE A 264 18.24 7.03 -8.17
C ILE A 264 18.57 5.59 -7.74
N PRO A 265 19.43 5.40 -6.73
CA PRO A 265 19.70 4.08 -6.19
C PRO A 265 18.45 3.52 -5.48
N MET A 266 18.08 2.30 -5.84
CA MET A 266 17.07 1.49 -5.18
C MET A 266 17.77 0.40 -4.36
N ILE A 267 17.45 0.33 -3.07
CA ILE A 267 18.02 -0.68 -2.18
C ILE A 267 16.98 -1.76 -1.91
N ARG A 268 17.45 -3.01 -1.87
CA ARG A 268 16.73 -4.15 -1.28
C ARG A 268 17.58 -4.77 -0.19
N LYS A 269 17.08 -4.69 1.05
CA LYS A 269 17.64 -5.40 2.20
C LYS A 269 17.16 -6.84 2.18
N LEU A 270 18.09 -7.78 2.09
CA LEU A 270 17.85 -9.20 2.36
C LEU A 270 18.45 -9.53 3.72
N ASP A 271 17.59 -9.90 4.67
CA ASP A 271 17.96 -10.13 6.06
C ASP A 271 17.89 -11.63 6.37
N TRP A 272 19.05 -12.26 6.55
CA TRP A 272 19.23 -13.70 6.73
C TRP A 272 19.20 -14.14 8.20
N THR A 273 18.96 -13.23 9.13
CA THR A 273 18.99 -13.50 10.58
C THR A 273 17.94 -14.52 11.04
N PHE A 274 16.89 -14.75 10.24
CA PHE A 274 15.81 -15.72 10.51
C PHE A 274 16.20 -17.19 10.26
N LEU A 275 17.42 -17.46 9.77
CA LEU A 275 17.93 -18.80 9.47
C LEU A 275 19.27 -19.04 10.16
N HIS A 276 19.54 -20.31 10.45
CA HIS A 276 20.78 -20.78 11.08
C HIS A 276 21.27 -22.08 10.43
N GLY A 277 22.53 -22.42 10.66
CA GLY A 277 23.11 -23.71 10.26
C GLY A 277 23.27 -23.89 8.74
N ILE A 278 23.27 -25.15 8.29
CA ILE A 278 23.61 -25.53 6.90
C ILE A 278 22.60 -24.96 5.91
N VAL A 279 21.30 -25.07 6.22
CA VAL A 279 20.21 -24.54 5.38
C VAL A 279 20.41 -23.05 5.06
N LYS A 280 20.87 -22.25 6.02
CA LYS A 280 21.16 -20.82 5.78
C LYS A 280 22.21 -20.64 4.69
N VAL A 281 23.28 -21.42 4.75
CA VAL A 281 24.39 -21.34 3.79
C VAL A 281 23.86 -21.71 2.40
N GLU A 282 23.17 -22.84 2.27
CA GLU A 282 22.62 -23.31 0.99
C GLU A 282 21.68 -22.28 0.34
N LEU A 283 20.79 -21.68 1.14
CA LEU A 283 19.86 -20.66 0.68
C LEU A 283 20.57 -19.35 0.29
N LYS A 284 21.60 -18.94 1.04
CA LYS A 284 22.45 -17.79 0.68
C LYS A 284 23.15 -18.05 -0.65
N GLU A 285 23.77 -19.21 -0.82
CA GLU A 285 24.50 -19.55 -2.04
C GLU A 285 23.58 -19.57 -3.27
N TYR A 286 22.34 -20.07 -3.12
CA TYR A 286 21.34 -20.05 -4.17
C TYR A 286 21.02 -18.62 -4.63
N ILE A 287 20.70 -17.72 -3.71
CA ILE A 287 20.42 -16.31 -4.04
C ILE A 287 21.67 -15.61 -4.58
N HIS A 288 22.84 -15.88 -4.01
CA HIS A 288 24.12 -15.35 -4.49
C HIS A 288 24.35 -15.71 -5.96
N SER A 289 24.11 -16.96 -6.35
CA SER A 289 24.29 -17.40 -7.73
C SER A 289 23.48 -16.58 -8.73
N TYR A 290 22.21 -16.27 -8.42
CA TYR A 290 21.37 -15.44 -9.29
C TYR A 290 21.83 -13.99 -9.37
N THR A 291 22.36 -13.43 -8.28
CA THR A 291 22.94 -12.09 -8.33
C THR A 291 24.20 -12.06 -9.20
N GLN A 292 25.04 -13.10 -9.16
CA GLN A 292 26.25 -13.20 -10.00
C GLN A 292 25.89 -13.40 -11.48
N MET A 293 24.80 -14.12 -11.77
CA MET A 293 24.26 -14.28 -13.13
C MET A 293 23.58 -13.02 -13.68
N GLY A 294 23.56 -11.91 -12.93
CA GLY A 294 22.94 -10.66 -13.36
C GLY A 294 21.41 -10.66 -13.32
N GLU A 295 20.77 -11.49 -12.48
CA GLU A 295 19.33 -11.37 -12.27
C GLU A 295 18.98 -9.99 -11.68
N ASN A 296 17.97 -9.34 -12.24
CA ASN A 296 17.57 -8.02 -11.75
C ASN A 296 17.15 -8.06 -10.28
N VAL A 297 17.34 -6.94 -9.58
CA VAL A 297 17.15 -6.83 -8.12
C VAL A 297 15.70 -7.15 -7.69
N ARG A 298 14.70 -6.89 -8.55
CA ARG A 298 13.31 -7.29 -8.28
C ARG A 298 13.11 -8.80 -8.30
N GLY A 299 13.76 -9.49 -9.23
CA GLY A 299 13.78 -10.95 -9.35
C GLY A 299 14.40 -11.58 -8.12
N VAL A 300 15.60 -11.13 -7.76
CA VAL A 300 16.32 -11.56 -6.54
C VAL A 300 15.47 -11.34 -5.28
N ALA A 301 14.88 -10.16 -5.11
CA ALA A 301 14.01 -9.87 -3.97
C ALA A 301 12.72 -10.71 -3.96
N ARG A 302 12.19 -11.10 -5.13
CA ARG A 302 11.05 -12.02 -5.22
C ARG A 302 11.45 -13.43 -4.77
N ARG A 303 12.57 -13.97 -5.25
CA ARG A 303 13.08 -15.28 -4.83
C ARG A 303 13.32 -15.33 -3.33
N PHE A 304 14.00 -14.30 -2.80
CA PHE A 304 14.23 -14.16 -1.36
C PHE A 304 12.93 -14.17 -0.55
N ARG A 305 11.86 -13.50 -1.02
CA ARG A 305 10.54 -13.55 -0.36
C ARG A 305 9.88 -14.93 -0.36
N HIS A 306 10.21 -15.82 -1.29
CA HIS A 306 9.76 -17.22 -1.26
C HIS A 306 10.62 -18.02 -0.28
N ILE A 307 11.94 -17.82 -0.28
CA ILE A 307 12.85 -18.43 0.69
C ILE A 307 12.51 -18.03 2.13
N GLN A 308 12.11 -16.77 2.38
CA GLN A 308 11.65 -16.35 3.70
C GLN A 308 10.42 -17.13 4.16
N LYS A 309 9.49 -17.46 3.25
CA LYS A 309 8.33 -18.29 3.58
C LYS A 309 8.73 -19.73 3.87
N LEU A 310 9.63 -20.29 3.06
CA LEU A 310 10.23 -21.60 3.32
C LEU A 310 10.89 -21.62 4.70
N GLY A 311 11.76 -20.67 5.01
CA GLY A 311 12.44 -20.60 6.31
C GLY A 311 11.48 -20.43 7.48
N ALA A 312 10.39 -19.66 7.32
CA ALA A 312 9.34 -19.58 8.32
C ALA A 312 8.62 -20.93 8.54
N ALA A 313 8.41 -21.72 7.48
CA ALA A 313 7.87 -23.06 7.58
C ALA A 313 8.84 -24.02 8.26
N LEU A 314 10.12 -24.03 7.84
CA LEU A 314 11.20 -24.83 8.43
C LEU A 314 11.40 -24.53 9.92
N HIS A 315 11.32 -23.27 10.32
CA HIS A 315 11.38 -22.88 11.73
C HIS A 315 10.19 -23.43 12.52
N LYS A 316 8.96 -23.37 11.97
CA LYS A 316 7.75 -23.88 12.64
C LYS A 316 7.74 -25.40 12.81
N MET A 317 8.28 -26.15 11.86
CA MET A 317 8.47 -27.61 11.99
C MET A 317 9.70 -27.99 12.82
N GLN A 318 10.44 -27.01 13.36
CA GLN A 318 11.68 -27.23 14.11
C GLN A 318 12.72 -28.05 13.32
N TYR A 319 12.88 -27.73 12.04
CA TYR A 319 13.83 -28.44 11.17
C TYR A 319 15.27 -28.37 11.72
N ASN A 320 15.99 -29.48 11.66
CA ASN A 320 17.33 -29.58 12.21
C ASN A 320 18.29 -28.62 11.48
N LYS A 321 18.92 -27.71 12.24
CA LYS A 321 19.89 -26.73 11.71
C LYS A 321 21.15 -27.36 11.10
N TYR A 322 21.46 -28.61 11.43
CA TYR A 322 22.59 -29.35 10.87
C TYR A 322 22.20 -30.22 9.66
N SER A 323 20.91 -30.30 9.33
CA SER A 323 20.44 -31.01 8.14
C SER A 323 20.53 -30.12 6.91
N SER A 324 20.84 -30.73 5.77
CA SER A 324 20.83 -30.11 4.45
C SER A 324 19.39 -30.05 3.93
N LEU A 325 19.08 -29.12 3.02
CA LEU A 325 17.79 -29.11 2.34
C LEU A 325 17.55 -30.39 1.53
N LEU A 326 18.62 -31.07 1.09
CA LEU A 326 18.52 -32.37 0.40
C LEU A 326 18.02 -33.51 1.29
N ASP A 327 17.97 -33.33 2.62
CA ASP A 327 17.44 -34.33 3.54
C ASP A 327 15.91 -34.23 3.68
N ILE A 328 15.30 -33.25 2.99
CA ILE A 328 13.85 -33.10 2.94
C ILE A 328 13.25 -34.23 2.12
N ASP A 329 12.25 -34.91 2.69
CA ASP A 329 11.45 -35.92 2.01
C ASP A 329 10.05 -35.40 1.63
N VAL A 330 9.27 -36.26 0.95
CA VAL A 330 7.91 -35.94 0.48
C VAL A 330 6.97 -35.59 1.64
N ILE A 331 7.12 -36.24 2.80
CA ILE A 331 6.28 -36.03 3.98
C ILE A 331 6.56 -34.63 4.55
N GLN A 332 7.84 -34.25 4.63
CA GLN A 332 8.25 -32.93 5.08
C GLN A 332 7.82 -31.83 4.09
N VAL A 333 7.82 -32.09 2.77
CA VAL A 333 7.24 -31.13 1.81
C VAL A 333 5.74 -30.94 2.07
N GLN A 334 4.99 -32.01 2.36
CA GLN A 334 3.58 -31.89 2.72
C GLN A 334 3.38 -31.05 3.99
N GLN A 335 4.18 -31.31 5.03
CA GLN A 335 4.17 -30.50 6.26
C GLN A 335 4.48 -29.01 5.99
N ILE A 336 5.44 -28.72 5.10
CA ILE A 336 5.75 -27.35 4.68
C ILE A 336 4.52 -26.70 4.04
N ILE A 337 3.82 -27.40 3.15
CA ILE A 337 2.59 -26.88 2.51
C ILE A 337 1.51 -26.59 3.56
N ASP A 338 1.27 -27.53 4.48
CA ASP A 338 0.26 -27.39 5.54
C ASP A 338 0.58 -26.21 6.46
N ILE A 339 1.86 -26.02 6.80
CA ILE A 339 2.32 -24.89 7.59
C ILE A 339 2.14 -23.59 6.83
N LEU A 340 2.47 -23.54 5.53
CA LEU A 340 2.29 -22.35 4.71
C LEU A 340 0.81 -21.95 4.60
N GLN A 341 -0.12 -22.90 4.57
CA GLN A 341 -1.56 -22.62 4.61
C GLN A 341 -2.00 -21.99 5.95
N LYS A 342 -1.35 -22.37 7.05
CA LYS A 342 -1.61 -21.85 8.40
C LYS A 342 -0.85 -20.57 8.77
N ILE A 343 0.10 -20.13 7.93
CA ILE A 343 0.85 -18.89 8.18
C ILE A 343 0.01 -17.70 7.70
N HIS A 344 -0.32 -16.84 8.65
CA HIS A 344 -0.88 -15.52 8.37
C HIS A 344 0.22 -14.60 7.79
N GLY A 345 -0.10 -13.93 6.69
CA GLY A 345 0.71 -12.85 6.15
C GLY A 345 0.70 -11.61 7.06
N LYS A 346 1.44 -10.56 6.68
CA LYS A 346 1.56 -9.31 7.46
C LYS A 346 0.24 -8.59 7.74
N THR A 347 -0.81 -8.92 6.99
CA THR A 347 -2.17 -8.38 7.11
C THR A 347 -3.08 -9.23 8.01
N GLY A 348 -2.57 -10.30 8.62
CA GLY A 348 -3.36 -11.24 9.43
C GLY A 348 -4.15 -12.27 8.63
N MET A 349 -4.10 -12.23 7.29
CA MET A 349 -4.78 -13.19 6.41
C MET A 349 -3.86 -14.34 6.00
N ASN A 350 -4.40 -15.55 5.85
CA ASN A 350 -3.67 -16.70 5.32
C ASN A 350 -3.12 -16.44 3.92
N TYR A 351 -2.03 -17.13 3.56
CA TYR A 351 -1.52 -17.06 2.20
C TYR A 351 -2.53 -17.66 1.21
N ASN A 352 -2.80 -16.95 0.11
CA ASN A 352 -3.58 -17.53 -0.97
C ASN A 352 -2.82 -18.69 -1.64
N ILE A 353 -3.56 -19.62 -2.23
CA ILE A 353 -3.01 -20.85 -2.81
C ILE A 353 -1.97 -20.53 -3.89
N LYS A 354 -2.16 -19.46 -4.67
CA LYS A 354 -1.22 -19.01 -5.71
C LYS A 354 0.14 -18.57 -5.15
N THR A 355 0.14 -17.97 -3.96
CA THR A 355 1.37 -17.59 -3.24
C THR A 355 2.11 -18.83 -2.76
N ILE A 356 1.38 -19.82 -2.26
CA ILE A 356 1.93 -21.12 -1.83
C ILE A 356 2.53 -21.84 -3.04
N GLN A 357 1.78 -21.95 -4.15
CA GLN A 357 2.26 -22.54 -5.40
C GLN A 357 3.52 -21.86 -5.93
N SER A 358 3.61 -20.53 -5.87
CA SER A 358 4.80 -19.78 -6.26
C SER A 358 5.99 -20.07 -5.33
N CYS A 359 5.73 -20.26 -4.03
CA CYS A 359 6.75 -20.66 -3.06
C CYS A 359 7.27 -22.07 -3.37
N ILE A 360 6.39 -23.04 -3.58
CA ILE A 360 6.76 -24.42 -3.91
C ILE A 360 7.49 -24.48 -5.26
N SER A 361 7.06 -23.71 -6.26
CA SER A 361 7.76 -23.59 -7.54
C SER A 361 9.20 -23.09 -7.36
N GLU A 362 9.43 -22.11 -6.48
CA GLU A 362 10.79 -21.66 -6.16
C GLU A 362 11.58 -22.75 -5.42
N CYS A 363 10.94 -23.48 -4.50
CA CYS A 363 11.59 -24.59 -3.78
C CYS A 363 12.03 -25.72 -4.73
N ARG A 364 11.26 -26.00 -5.78
CA ARG A 364 11.67 -26.95 -6.85
C ARG A 364 12.97 -26.52 -7.50
N LEU A 365 13.04 -25.25 -7.94
CA LEU A 365 14.23 -24.70 -8.59
C LEU A 365 15.44 -24.65 -7.65
N LEU A 366 15.21 -24.30 -6.39
CA LEU A 366 16.23 -24.32 -5.34
C LEU A 366 16.78 -25.72 -5.14
N PHE A 367 15.92 -26.72 -4.96
CA PHE A 367 16.33 -28.09 -4.70
C PHE A 367 17.11 -28.67 -5.90
N ASP A 368 16.60 -28.48 -7.13
CA ASP A 368 17.29 -28.90 -8.36
C ASP A 368 18.68 -28.24 -8.47
N TRP A 369 18.80 -26.96 -8.08
CA TRP A 369 20.06 -26.25 -8.08
C TRP A 369 21.05 -26.81 -7.05
N ILE A 370 20.60 -27.14 -5.83
CA ILE A 370 21.47 -27.74 -4.80
C ILE A 370 21.93 -29.13 -5.24
N VAL A 371 21.03 -29.96 -5.80
CA VAL A 371 21.36 -31.28 -6.35
C VAL A 371 22.45 -31.16 -7.41
N LYS A 372 22.28 -30.25 -8.37
CA LYS A 372 23.27 -30.01 -9.43
C LYS A 372 24.60 -29.52 -8.86
N LYS A 373 24.56 -28.59 -7.90
CA LYS A 373 25.77 -28.00 -7.30
C LYS A 373 26.58 -29.03 -6.49
N LYS A 374 25.91 -29.93 -5.78
CA LYS A 374 26.55 -30.99 -4.97
C LYS A 374 26.81 -32.28 -5.74
N GLU A 375 26.54 -32.29 -7.05
CA GLU A 375 26.72 -33.46 -7.93
C GLU A 375 25.98 -34.72 -7.44
N LYS A 376 24.81 -34.55 -6.81
CA LYS A 376 24.00 -35.65 -6.23
C LYS A 376 22.86 -36.08 -7.16
N SER A 377 23.18 -36.46 -8.39
CA SER A 377 22.19 -36.76 -9.45
C SER A 377 21.20 -37.88 -9.13
N SER A 378 21.47 -38.73 -8.12
CA SER A 378 20.59 -39.81 -7.67
C SER A 378 19.44 -39.35 -6.76
N ILE A 379 19.45 -38.12 -6.25
CA ILE A 379 18.41 -37.61 -5.36
C ILE A 379 17.26 -37.04 -6.18
N GLU A 380 16.07 -37.62 -6.06
CA GLU A 380 14.85 -37.08 -6.65
C GLU A 380 14.35 -35.86 -5.87
N ASN A 381 13.72 -34.91 -6.58
CA ASN A 381 13.22 -33.68 -5.98
C ASN A 381 11.80 -33.88 -5.39
N PRO A 382 11.64 -33.93 -4.05
CA PRO A 382 10.34 -34.19 -3.42
C PRO A 382 9.33 -33.05 -3.69
N PHE A 383 9.79 -31.82 -3.93
CA PHE A 383 8.91 -30.70 -4.25
C PHE A 383 8.24 -30.84 -5.63
N ARG A 384 8.79 -31.67 -6.54
CA ARG A 384 8.19 -31.96 -7.85
C ARG A 384 7.03 -32.95 -7.75
N MET A 385 7.02 -33.81 -6.74
CA MET A 385 5.93 -34.76 -6.49
C MET A 385 4.64 -34.10 -6.01
N MET A 386 4.76 -32.91 -5.38
CA MET A 386 3.62 -32.15 -4.87
C MET A 386 3.02 -31.26 -5.96
N ILE A 387 1.84 -31.63 -6.47
CA ILE A 387 1.11 -30.86 -7.50
C ILE A 387 -0.15 -30.24 -6.89
N LEU A 388 -0.20 -28.91 -6.87
CA LEU A 388 -1.41 -28.18 -6.50
C LEU A 388 -2.29 -28.03 -7.75
N HIS A 389 -3.38 -28.79 -7.81
CA HIS A 389 -4.38 -28.72 -8.87
C HIS A 389 -5.34 -27.54 -8.67
N ASN A 390 -5.95 -27.06 -9.76
CA ASN A 390 -7.04 -26.05 -9.76
C ASN A 390 -6.71 -24.70 -9.10
N VAL A 391 -5.44 -24.34 -8.93
CA VAL A 391 -5.02 -23.08 -8.28
C VAL A 391 -5.62 -21.84 -8.97
N ASP A 392 -5.78 -21.88 -10.29
CA ASP A 392 -6.32 -20.74 -11.04
C ASP A 392 -7.83 -20.54 -10.85
N ALA A 393 -8.58 -21.56 -10.40
CA ALA A 393 -9.99 -21.40 -10.03
C ALA A 393 -10.18 -20.51 -8.79
N PHE A 394 -9.15 -20.44 -7.93
CA PHE A 394 -9.12 -19.58 -6.75
C PHE A 394 -8.57 -18.18 -7.02
N SER A 395 -8.33 -17.82 -8.29
CA SER A 395 -7.86 -16.49 -8.65
C SER A 395 -8.99 -15.64 -9.23
N GLU A 396 -9.30 -14.53 -8.56
CA GLU A 396 -10.19 -13.51 -9.12
C GLU A 396 -9.59 -12.97 -10.41
N SER A 397 -10.34 -13.12 -11.51
CA SER A 397 -9.95 -12.52 -12.77
C SER A 397 -10.39 -11.06 -12.76
N ALA A 398 -9.49 -10.13 -13.12
CA ALA A 398 -9.89 -8.72 -13.27
C ALA A 398 -11.06 -8.62 -14.26
N THR A 399 -12.04 -7.76 -14.04
CA THR A 399 -13.14 -7.54 -15.01
C THR A 399 -12.71 -6.57 -16.11
N TYR A 400 -13.47 -6.46 -17.20
CA TYR A 400 -13.32 -5.33 -18.13
C TYR A 400 -13.95 -4.07 -17.51
N ILE A 401 -13.55 -2.88 -17.94
CA ILE A 401 -14.17 -1.62 -17.49
C ILE A 401 -15.50 -1.43 -18.24
N PRO A 402 -16.64 -1.30 -17.55
CA PRO A 402 -17.93 -1.03 -18.19
C PRO A 402 -17.94 0.31 -18.92
N GLU A 403 -18.76 0.41 -19.96
CA GLU A 403 -18.83 1.59 -20.84
C GLU A 403 -19.26 2.85 -20.08
N GLU A 404 -20.23 2.72 -19.17
CA GLU A 404 -20.67 3.80 -18.29
C GLU A 404 -19.53 4.38 -17.43
N VAL A 405 -18.64 3.52 -16.92
CA VAL A 405 -17.46 3.93 -16.16
C VAL A 405 -16.43 4.60 -17.06
N ILE A 406 -16.21 4.06 -18.27
CA ILE A 406 -15.28 4.62 -19.26
C ILE A 406 -15.72 6.04 -19.63
N ASN A 407 -17.00 6.27 -19.88
CA ASN A 407 -17.51 7.56 -20.32
C ASN A 407 -17.28 8.65 -19.26
N VAL A 408 -17.60 8.37 -17.99
CA VAL A 408 -17.34 9.31 -16.89
C VAL A 408 -15.83 9.53 -16.70
N LEU A 409 -15.01 8.48 -16.81
CA LEU A 409 -13.55 8.61 -16.72
C LEU A 409 -12.97 9.47 -17.84
N LYS A 410 -13.45 9.31 -19.09
CA LYS A 410 -13.03 10.13 -20.23
C LYS A 410 -13.41 11.59 -20.03
N GLU A 411 -14.62 11.86 -19.56
CA GLU A 411 -15.11 13.23 -19.30
C GLU A 411 -14.24 13.96 -18.27
N LYS A 412 -13.81 13.26 -17.20
CA LYS A 412 -13.02 13.84 -16.11
C LYS A 412 -11.51 13.64 -16.26
N LEU A 413 -11.04 13.04 -17.37
CA LEU A 413 -9.64 12.66 -17.55
C LEU A 413 -8.69 13.87 -17.51
N SER A 414 -9.16 15.03 -17.99
CA SER A 414 -8.39 16.28 -18.07
C SER A 414 -7.92 16.83 -16.71
N GLU A 415 -8.53 16.38 -15.60
CA GLU A 415 -8.12 16.76 -14.24
C GLU A 415 -6.90 16.01 -13.72
N LEU A 416 -6.50 14.92 -14.39
CA LEU A 416 -5.30 14.17 -14.03
C LEU A 416 -4.05 14.82 -14.62
N ASP A 417 -2.89 14.55 -14.03
CA ASP A 417 -1.61 15.01 -14.60
C ASP A 417 -1.44 14.47 -16.04
N PRO A 418 -0.85 15.25 -16.98
CA PRO A 418 -0.74 14.88 -18.40
C PRO A 418 -0.17 13.48 -18.66
N PHE A 419 0.83 13.05 -17.87
CA PHE A 419 1.42 11.71 -18.01
C PHE A 419 0.44 10.58 -17.66
N VAL A 420 -0.49 10.81 -16.74
CA VAL A 420 -1.53 9.83 -16.36
C VAL A 420 -2.55 9.73 -17.49
N GLN A 421 -2.95 10.87 -18.05
CA GLN A 421 -3.84 10.92 -19.22
C GLN A 421 -3.22 10.14 -20.38
N CYS A 422 -1.97 10.46 -20.74
CA CYS A 422 -1.22 9.80 -21.81
C CYS A 422 -1.14 8.28 -21.59
N ALA A 423 -0.69 7.84 -20.40
CA ALA A 423 -0.56 6.41 -20.10
C ALA A 423 -1.90 5.66 -20.17
N TRP A 424 -2.97 6.25 -19.64
CA TRP A 424 -4.30 5.64 -19.67
C TRP A 424 -4.85 5.57 -21.10
N THR A 425 -4.75 6.65 -21.88
CA THR A 425 -5.20 6.70 -23.28
C THR A 425 -4.46 5.69 -24.15
N ILE A 426 -3.14 5.51 -23.96
CA ILE A 426 -2.38 4.45 -24.64
C ILE A 426 -2.95 3.08 -24.29
N MET A 427 -3.11 2.76 -23.00
CA MET A 427 -3.60 1.45 -22.57
C MET A 427 -5.04 1.16 -23.02
N MET A 428 -5.93 2.15 -23.03
CA MET A 428 -7.32 2.00 -23.44
C MET A 428 -7.52 1.86 -24.95
N ASN A 429 -6.58 2.36 -25.76
CA ASN A 429 -6.62 2.22 -27.21
C ASN A 429 -5.88 0.96 -27.69
N THR A 430 -4.82 0.55 -27.00
CA THR A 430 -3.91 -0.50 -27.52
C THR A 430 -3.93 -1.79 -26.71
N GLY A 431 -4.35 -1.76 -25.44
CA GLY A 431 -4.37 -2.94 -24.57
C GLY A 431 -2.98 -3.42 -24.14
N ILE A 432 -1.92 -2.65 -24.39
CA ILE A 432 -0.57 -2.96 -23.90
C ILE A 432 -0.53 -2.88 -22.37
N ARG A 433 0.41 -3.62 -21.76
CA ARG A 433 0.57 -3.65 -20.30
C ARG A 433 1.11 -2.32 -19.81
N ILE A 434 0.77 -1.93 -18.58
CA ILE A 434 1.34 -0.72 -17.97
C ILE A 434 2.87 -0.70 -17.97
N SER A 435 3.51 -1.87 -17.78
CA SER A 435 4.97 -1.99 -17.83
C SER A 435 5.54 -1.75 -19.23
N GLU A 436 4.76 -1.95 -20.29
CA GLU A 436 5.16 -1.68 -21.67
C GLU A 436 4.95 -0.19 -21.96
N ALA A 437 3.77 0.36 -21.59
CA ALA A 437 3.45 1.77 -21.74
C ALA A 437 4.48 2.71 -21.07
N ILE A 438 4.81 2.49 -19.79
CA ILE A 438 5.78 3.34 -19.07
C ILE A 438 7.23 3.20 -19.56
N ASN A 439 7.53 2.20 -20.39
CA ASN A 439 8.84 1.98 -20.99
C ASN A 439 8.88 2.34 -22.49
N LEU A 440 7.86 3.01 -23.02
CA LEU A 440 7.89 3.57 -24.36
C LEU A 440 9.06 4.56 -24.50
N LYS A 441 9.75 4.46 -25.63
CA LYS A 441 10.89 5.30 -26.00
C LYS A 441 10.45 6.47 -26.87
N GLU A 442 11.33 7.45 -27.06
CA GLU A 442 11.10 8.63 -27.90
C GLU A 442 10.65 8.25 -29.32
N GLU A 443 11.25 7.23 -29.90
CA GLU A 443 10.93 6.70 -31.23
C GLU A 443 9.73 5.72 -31.27
N CYS A 444 8.81 5.82 -30.30
CA CYS A 444 7.68 4.88 -30.20
C CYS A 444 6.59 5.08 -31.26
N LEU A 445 6.54 6.21 -31.95
CA LEU A 445 5.61 6.44 -33.05
C LEU A 445 6.34 6.33 -34.39
N ILE A 446 5.86 5.46 -35.26
CA ILE A 446 6.37 5.27 -36.62
C ILE A 446 5.25 5.55 -37.59
N TYR A 447 5.48 6.41 -38.57
CA TYR A 447 4.53 6.63 -39.66
C TYR A 447 4.91 5.74 -40.84
N ASP A 448 3.99 4.86 -41.26
CA ASP A 448 4.14 4.10 -42.48
C ASP A 448 3.61 4.93 -43.67
N THR A 449 4.48 5.25 -44.61
CA THR A 449 4.15 6.04 -45.80
C THR A 449 3.32 5.28 -46.82
N LYS A 450 3.39 3.94 -46.84
CA LYS A 450 2.62 3.08 -47.76
C LYS A 450 1.18 2.97 -47.30
N ASP A 451 0.99 2.64 -46.03
CA ASP A 451 -0.35 2.40 -45.46
C ASP A 451 -1.01 3.69 -44.96
N ARG A 452 -0.25 4.79 -44.87
CA ARG A 452 -0.69 6.09 -44.30
C ARG A 452 -1.24 5.96 -42.87
N ILE A 453 -0.66 5.05 -42.10
CA ILE A 453 -1.06 4.72 -40.73
C ILE A 453 0.13 4.91 -39.79
N TYR A 454 -0.14 5.36 -38.56
CA TYR A 454 0.86 5.37 -37.50
C TYR A 454 0.90 4.02 -36.79
N TYR A 455 2.08 3.57 -36.40
CA TYR A 455 2.30 2.38 -35.59
C TYR A 455 2.93 2.75 -34.25
N LEU A 456 2.41 2.14 -33.18
CA LEU A 456 3.04 2.13 -31.87
C LEU A 456 4.10 1.03 -31.81
N LYS A 457 5.37 1.43 -31.70
CA LYS A 457 6.51 0.54 -31.49
C LYS A 457 6.81 0.40 -30.00
N PHE A 458 6.80 -0.84 -29.49
CA PHE A 458 7.15 -1.13 -28.10
C PHE A 458 7.79 -2.51 -27.92
N ILE A 459 8.34 -2.77 -26.73
CA ILE A 459 8.96 -4.04 -26.39
C ILE A 459 8.03 -4.81 -25.44
N PRO A 460 7.48 -5.98 -25.84
CA PRO A 460 6.65 -6.79 -24.96
C PRO A 460 7.52 -7.55 -23.94
N HIS A 461 7.91 -6.87 -22.87
CA HIS A 461 8.88 -7.38 -21.88
C HIS A 461 8.50 -8.74 -21.26
N LYS A 462 7.21 -9.05 -21.14
CA LYS A 462 6.74 -10.33 -20.58
C LYS A 462 7.08 -11.52 -21.49
N THR A 463 7.07 -11.31 -22.80
CA THR A 463 7.28 -12.35 -23.83
C THR A 463 8.65 -12.24 -24.50
N LEU A 464 9.42 -11.20 -24.21
CA LEU A 464 10.74 -10.93 -24.79
C LEU A 464 11.70 -12.13 -24.77
N LYS A 465 11.81 -12.84 -23.64
CA LYS A 465 12.68 -14.03 -23.55
C LYS A 465 12.26 -15.14 -24.51
N TYR A 466 10.95 -15.36 -24.64
CA TYR A 466 10.40 -16.33 -25.59
C TYR A 466 10.67 -15.88 -27.02
N ARG A 467 10.36 -14.62 -27.35
CA ARG A 467 10.59 -14.03 -28.69
C ARG A 467 12.03 -14.25 -29.14
N ARG A 468 13.00 -13.87 -28.30
CA ARG A 468 14.44 -14.07 -28.57
C ARG A 468 14.82 -15.55 -28.75
N LYS A 469 14.28 -16.45 -27.93
CA LYS A 469 14.53 -17.90 -28.05
C LYS A 469 14.03 -18.45 -29.40
N HIS A 470 12.95 -17.88 -29.92
CA HIS A 470 12.34 -18.27 -31.20
C HIS A 470 12.77 -17.40 -32.38
N GLY A 471 13.82 -16.57 -32.23
CA GLY A 471 14.34 -15.73 -33.31
C GLY A 471 13.41 -14.60 -33.77
N LEU A 472 12.38 -14.26 -32.99
CA LEU A 472 11.47 -13.16 -33.28
C LEU A 472 12.08 -11.82 -32.86
N GLU A 473 11.70 -10.75 -33.57
CA GLU A 473 12.16 -9.39 -33.25
C GLU A 473 11.79 -8.95 -31.82
N ASP A 474 12.65 -8.14 -31.21
CA ASP A 474 12.43 -7.60 -29.88
C ASP A 474 11.23 -6.64 -29.82
N TYR A 475 10.94 -5.94 -30.93
CA TYR A 475 9.85 -4.98 -31.02
C TYR A 475 8.56 -5.64 -31.51
N HIS A 476 7.43 -5.05 -31.11
CA HIS A 476 6.11 -5.31 -31.66
C HIS A 476 5.49 -3.97 -32.06
N TYR A 477 4.61 -4.01 -33.05
CA TYR A 477 4.08 -2.85 -33.75
C TYR A 477 2.56 -2.98 -33.76
N LEU A 478 1.85 -1.96 -33.26
CA LEU A 478 0.39 -1.91 -33.29
C LEU A 478 -0.09 -0.70 -34.09
N PRO A 479 -1.00 -0.86 -35.05
CA PRO A 479 -1.54 0.27 -35.80
C PRO A 479 -2.36 1.19 -34.88
N ILE A 480 -2.20 2.49 -35.04
CA ILE A 480 -2.94 3.56 -34.37
C ILE A 480 -3.64 4.42 -35.43
N SER A 481 -4.96 4.40 -35.40
CA SER A 481 -5.81 5.29 -36.22
C SER A 481 -6.31 6.52 -35.46
N ASP A 482 -6.25 6.52 -34.13
CA ASP A 482 -6.72 7.63 -33.30
C ASP A 482 -5.72 8.80 -33.30
N ALA A 483 -6.09 9.89 -33.99
CA ALA A 483 -5.31 11.13 -34.05
C ALA A 483 -5.10 11.79 -32.67
N SER A 484 -6.04 11.64 -31.74
CA SER A 484 -5.91 12.17 -30.38
C SER A 484 -4.84 11.43 -29.57
N LEU A 485 -4.73 10.11 -29.77
CA LEU A 485 -3.66 9.28 -29.18
C LEU A 485 -2.29 9.68 -29.72
N ILE A 486 -2.17 9.91 -31.03
CA ILE A 486 -0.91 10.36 -31.64
C ILE A 486 -0.49 11.71 -31.04
N LYS A 487 -1.43 12.66 -30.92
CA LYS A 487 -1.18 13.98 -30.34
C LYS A 487 -0.72 13.90 -28.89
N ILE A 488 -1.36 13.09 -28.04
CA ILE A 488 -1.01 13.00 -26.62
C ILE A 488 0.34 12.31 -26.39
N ILE A 489 0.73 11.36 -27.24
CA ILE A 489 2.06 10.75 -27.20
C ILE A 489 3.12 11.77 -27.61
N ASN A 490 2.92 12.51 -28.70
CA ASN A 490 3.84 13.56 -29.13
C ASN A 490 4.01 14.66 -28.07
N GLN A 491 2.93 15.05 -27.39
CA GLN A 491 3.02 16.00 -26.27
C GLN A 491 3.86 15.43 -25.12
N GLN A 492 3.65 14.17 -24.74
CA GLN A 492 4.44 13.50 -23.70
C GLN A 492 5.93 13.38 -24.08
N ILE A 493 6.24 13.17 -25.37
CA ILE A 493 7.60 13.19 -25.91
C ILE A 493 8.21 14.58 -25.69
N GLU A 494 7.53 15.66 -26.08
CA GLU A 494 8.07 17.01 -25.93
C GLU A 494 8.22 17.42 -24.45
N ASP A 495 7.21 17.14 -23.62
CA ASP A 495 7.20 17.48 -22.18
C ASP A 495 8.38 16.87 -21.41
N THR A 496 8.92 15.75 -21.89
CA THR A 496 10.03 15.05 -21.25
C THR A 496 11.38 15.21 -21.96
N ARG A 497 11.46 16.03 -23.01
CA ARG A 497 12.66 16.24 -23.83
C ARG A 497 13.88 16.68 -23.01
N GLU A 498 13.73 17.71 -22.17
CA GLU A 498 14.84 18.21 -21.35
C GLU A 498 15.29 17.18 -20.30
N LEU A 499 14.35 16.41 -19.74
CA LEU A 499 14.69 15.33 -18.80
C LEU A 499 15.47 14.21 -19.49
N ARG A 500 15.11 13.84 -20.73
CA ARG A 500 15.86 12.86 -21.53
C ARG A 500 17.27 13.33 -21.81
N LYS A 501 17.46 14.59 -22.22
CA LYS A 501 18.79 15.20 -22.43
C LYS A 501 19.66 15.16 -21.17
N ILE A 502 19.11 15.56 -20.01
CA ILE A 502 19.85 15.62 -18.74
C ILE A 502 20.22 14.21 -18.24
N SER A 503 19.33 13.22 -18.42
CA SER A 503 19.53 11.88 -17.87
C SER A 503 20.21 10.89 -18.82
N GLY A 504 20.24 11.17 -20.14
CA GLY A 504 20.66 10.21 -21.17
C GLY A 504 19.67 9.07 -21.38
N GLU A 505 18.48 9.14 -20.78
CA GLU A 505 17.43 8.13 -20.89
C GLU A 505 16.50 8.43 -22.07
N ASN A 506 16.11 7.41 -22.85
CA ASN A 506 15.26 7.59 -24.04
C ASN A 506 13.77 7.34 -23.79
N ARG A 507 13.38 6.86 -22.61
CA ARG A 507 11.98 6.66 -22.24
C ARG A 507 11.22 7.97 -22.05
N ILE A 508 9.93 7.98 -22.41
CA ILE A 508 9.10 9.20 -22.44
C ILE A 508 8.33 9.46 -21.14
N PHE A 509 8.31 8.51 -20.19
CA PHE A 509 7.61 8.65 -18.91
C PHE A 509 8.57 9.00 -17.77
N LEU A 510 9.30 10.11 -17.93
CA LEU A 510 10.27 10.61 -16.96
C LEU A 510 9.70 11.69 -16.06
N LYS A 511 10.24 11.77 -14.85
CA LYS A 511 10.01 12.89 -13.95
C LYS A 511 11.26 13.28 -13.19
N ASN A 512 11.34 14.58 -12.92
CA ASN A 512 12.33 15.12 -12.01
C ASN A 512 11.82 15.02 -10.56
N THR A 513 12.66 14.53 -9.66
CA THR A 513 12.38 14.54 -8.23
C THR A 513 13.51 15.24 -7.50
N LYS A 514 13.30 15.61 -6.23
CA LYS A 514 14.37 16.17 -5.37
C LYS A 514 15.61 15.27 -5.27
N LYS A 515 15.49 13.98 -5.59
CA LYS A 515 16.57 12.97 -5.53
C LYS A 515 17.20 12.65 -6.88
N GLY A 516 16.75 13.30 -7.96
CA GLY A 516 17.16 13.02 -9.33
C GLY A 516 16.02 12.54 -10.22
N ILE A 517 16.37 12.23 -11.47
CA ILE A 517 15.43 11.81 -12.52
C ILE A 517 15.11 10.31 -12.38
N LYS A 518 13.83 9.96 -12.50
CA LYS A 518 13.35 8.57 -12.54
C LYS A 518 12.11 8.40 -13.42
N LEU A 519 11.75 7.16 -13.72
CA LEU A 519 10.46 6.85 -14.35
C LEU A 519 9.26 7.09 -13.43
N TYR A 520 8.13 7.46 -14.04
CA TYR A 520 6.81 7.26 -13.43
C TYR A 520 6.54 5.75 -13.20
N SER A 521 5.77 5.45 -12.16
CA SER A 521 5.37 4.07 -11.84
C SER A 521 3.89 3.83 -12.11
N GLY A 522 3.54 2.60 -12.51
CA GLY A 522 2.13 2.20 -12.62
C GLY A 522 1.34 2.46 -11.34
N THR A 523 1.95 2.26 -10.15
CA THR A 523 1.28 2.55 -8.88
C THR A 523 0.87 4.01 -8.69
N GLU A 524 1.59 4.95 -9.29
CA GLU A 524 1.23 6.38 -9.25
C GLU A 524 0.04 6.66 -10.15
N ILE A 525 0.05 6.08 -11.36
CA ILE A 525 -1.05 6.19 -12.35
C ILE A 525 -2.33 5.58 -11.78
N ALA A 526 -2.29 4.34 -11.26
CA ALA A 526 -3.46 3.69 -10.67
C ALA A 526 -4.00 4.46 -9.47
N ARG A 527 -3.12 5.04 -8.64
CA ARG A 527 -3.55 5.85 -7.49
C ARG A 527 -4.23 7.14 -7.93
N ALA A 528 -3.71 7.80 -8.96
CA ALA A 528 -4.31 9.02 -9.49
C ALA A 528 -5.72 8.75 -10.05
N ILE A 529 -5.88 7.69 -10.85
CA ILE A 529 -7.18 7.31 -11.42
C ILE A 529 -8.17 6.89 -10.32
N ASN A 530 -7.76 6.08 -9.35
CA ASN A 530 -8.64 5.70 -8.24
C ASN A 530 -9.03 6.90 -7.37
N LYS A 531 -8.16 7.89 -7.19
CA LYS A 531 -8.53 9.15 -6.52
C LYS A 531 -9.60 9.92 -7.30
N LEU A 532 -9.51 9.96 -8.63
CA LEU A 532 -10.53 10.56 -9.48
C LEU A 532 -11.87 9.83 -9.35
N ILE A 533 -11.84 8.48 -9.37
CA ILE A 533 -13.03 7.64 -9.16
C ILE A 533 -13.68 7.93 -7.82
N HIS A 534 -12.90 7.99 -6.73
CA HIS A 534 -13.40 8.35 -5.41
C HIS A 534 -13.98 9.77 -5.38
N LYS A 535 -13.31 10.75 -6.01
CA LYS A 535 -13.75 12.15 -6.06
C LYS A 535 -15.14 12.29 -6.70
N TYR A 536 -15.38 11.56 -7.78
CA TYR A 536 -16.63 11.62 -8.55
C TYR A 536 -17.62 10.51 -8.21
N SER A 537 -17.33 9.66 -7.22
CA SER A 537 -18.16 8.51 -6.85
C SER A 537 -18.56 7.65 -8.05
N ILE A 538 -17.61 7.37 -8.96
CA ILE A 538 -17.87 6.61 -10.18
C ILE A 538 -18.18 5.16 -9.79
N ARG A 539 -19.39 4.69 -10.12
CA ARG A 539 -19.93 3.39 -9.73
C ARG A 539 -20.19 2.50 -10.94
N ASP A 540 -20.24 1.19 -10.72
CA ASP A 540 -20.75 0.22 -11.68
C ASP A 540 -22.29 0.13 -11.67
N ARG A 541 -22.84 -0.80 -12.47
CA ARG A 541 -24.28 -1.06 -12.59
C ARG A 541 -24.93 -1.50 -11.28
N ASP A 542 -24.17 -2.15 -10.41
CA ASP A 542 -24.64 -2.62 -9.11
C ASP A 542 -24.58 -1.51 -8.05
N GLY A 543 -24.16 -0.31 -8.44
CA GLY A 543 -24.03 0.85 -7.56
C GLY A 543 -22.81 0.79 -6.64
N LEU A 544 -21.87 -0.14 -6.89
CA LEU A 544 -20.63 -0.27 -6.13
C LEU A 544 -19.57 0.67 -6.70
N LEU A 545 -18.75 1.24 -5.81
CA LEU A 545 -17.69 2.15 -6.22
C LEU A 545 -16.64 1.40 -7.06
N TRP A 546 -16.37 1.90 -8.26
CA TRP A 546 -15.45 1.24 -9.18
C TRP A 546 -14.02 1.25 -8.62
N LYS A 547 -13.31 0.13 -8.76
CA LYS A 547 -11.90 0.01 -8.37
C LYS A 547 -11.05 -0.25 -9.60
N TYR A 548 -10.29 0.75 -10.02
CA TYR A 548 -9.46 0.68 -11.20
C TYR A 548 -8.16 -0.13 -10.97
N THR A 549 -7.86 -1.03 -11.91
CA THR A 549 -6.55 -1.66 -12.08
C THR A 549 -6.15 -1.65 -13.56
N HIS A 550 -4.84 -1.54 -13.84
CA HIS A 550 -4.33 -1.44 -15.22
C HIS A 550 -4.73 -2.61 -16.13
N HIS A 551 -4.92 -3.81 -15.57
CA HIS A 551 -5.24 -4.99 -16.38
C HIS A 551 -6.66 -4.92 -16.96
N GLN A 552 -7.54 -4.10 -16.37
CA GLN A 552 -8.90 -3.92 -16.88
C GLN A 552 -8.90 -3.23 -18.26
N CYS A 553 -8.00 -2.25 -18.51
CA CYS A 553 -7.88 -1.60 -19.83
C CYS A 553 -7.65 -2.63 -20.94
N ARG A 554 -6.72 -3.56 -20.70
CA ARG A 554 -6.40 -4.63 -21.63
C ARG A 554 -7.58 -5.56 -21.89
N LYS A 555 -8.34 -5.90 -20.85
CA LYS A 555 -9.56 -6.70 -21.01
C LYS A 555 -10.63 -5.95 -21.78
N THR A 556 -10.83 -4.66 -21.52
CA THR A 556 -11.74 -3.81 -22.31
C THR A 556 -11.34 -3.80 -23.78
N VAL A 557 -10.05 -3.65 -24.11
CA VAL A 557 -9.60 -3.69 -25.51
C VAL A 557 -9.86 -5.06 -26.13
N ALA A 558 -9.59 -6.16 -25.42
CA ALA A 558 -9.92 -7.51 -25.89
C ALA A 558 -11.42 -7.65 -26.20
N VAL A 559 -12.29 -7.20 -25.28
CA VAL A 559 -13.75 -7.21 -25.45
C VAL A 559 -14.17 -6.41 -26.68
N ASN A 560 -13.60 -5.22 -26.87
CA ASN A 560 -13.91 -4.38 -28.03
C ASN A 560 -13.49 -5.04 -29.34
N LEU A 561 -12.30 -5.63 -29.41
CA LEU A 561 -11.82 -6.33 -30.60
C LEU A 561 -12.72 -7.51 -30.96
N PHE A 562 -13.08 -8.35 -29.99
CA PHE A 562 -14.01 -9.47 -30.20
C PHE A 562 -15.41 -9.00 -30.59
N THR A 563 -15.88 -7.89 -30.01
CA THR A 563 -17.19 -7.30 -30.35
C THR A 563 -17.20 -6.79 -31.79
N ASN A 564 -16.05 -6.33 -32.29
CA ASN A 564 -15.86 -5.89 -33.67
C ASN A 564 -15.47 -7.02 -34.64
N GLY A 565 -15.61 -8.29 -34.24
CA GLY A 565 -15.43 -9.45 -35.12
C GLY A 565 -14.00 -9.99 -35.25
N ALA A 566 -13.04 -9.52 -34.43
CA ALA A 566 -11.68 -10.07 -34.45
C ALA A 566 -11.64 -11.53 -33.97
N THR A 567 -10.84 -12.35 -34.63
CA THR A 567 -10.57 -13.75 -34.27
C THR A 567 -9.73 -13.88 -33.00
N VAL A 568 -9.71 -15.07 -32.40
CA VAL A 568 -8.89 -15.37 -31.21
C VAL A 568 -7.41 -15.19 -31.52
N GLU A 569 -6.98 -15.57 -32.73
CA GLU A 569 -5.61 -15.46 -33.22
C GLU A 569 -5.20 -13.99 -33.35
N GLU A 570 -6.03 -13.15 -33.98
CA GLU A 570 -5.79 -11.71 -34.15
C GLU A 570 -5.72 -11.00 -32.80
N VAL A 571 -6.65 -11.28 -31.87
CA VAL A 571 -6.62 -10.70 -30.52
C VAL A 571 -5.41 -11.19 -29.73
N SER A 572 -5.00 -12.45 -29.93
CA SER A 572 -3.82 -13.03 -29.28
C SER A 572 -2.55 -12.32 -29.74
N ASP A 573 -2.40 -12.08 -31.04
CA ASP A 573 -1.27 -11.35 -31.60
C ASP A 573 -1.26 -9.89 -31.16
N TRP A 574 -2.39 -9.18 -31.32
CA TRP A 574 -2.57 -7.78 -30.88
C TRP A 574 -2.15 -7.58 -29.42
N LEU A 575 -2.57 -8.52 -28.57
CA LEU A 575 -2.28 -8.46 -27.15
C LEU A 575 -0.89 -8.98 -26.81
N THR A 576 -0.12 -9.60 -27.71
CA THR A 576 1.16 -10.27 -27.44
C THR A 576 1.03 -11.43 -26.45
N HIS A 577 0.01 -12.28 -26.62
CA HIS A 577 -0.11 -13.54 -25.90
C HIS A 577 0.74 -14.64 -26.57
N LEU A 578 1.40 -15.46 -25.74
CA LEU A 578 2.24 -16.58 -26.21
C LEU A 578 1.44 -17.85 -26.51
N ASP A 579 0.24 -17.94 -25.95
CA ASP A 579 -0.66 -19.08 -26.02
C ASP A 579 -2.08 -18.51 -26.12
N SER A 580 -2.87 -19.05 -27.04
CA SER A 580 -4.26 -18.69 -27.25
C SER A 580 -5.12 -19.00 -26.02
N LYS A 581 -4.70 -19.87 -25.09
CA LYS A 581 -5.45 -20.21 -23.87
C LYS A 581 -5.88 -19.01 -23.04
N ALA A 582 -5.02 -17.99 -22.91
CA ALA A 582 -5.37 -16.76 -22.18
C ALA A 582 -6.41 -15.92 -22.94
N THR A 583 -6.31 -15.88 -24.27
CA THR A 583 -7.22 -15.19 -25.18
C THR A 583 -8.57 -15.92 -25.27
N MET A 584 -8.55 -17.24 -25.37
CA MET A 584 -9.71 -18.15 -25.33
C MET A 584 -10.48 -18.00 -24.04
N LYS A 585 -9.80 -17.84 -22.89
CA LYS A 585 -10.49 -17.53 -21.64
C LYS A 585 -11.24 -16.20 -21.73
N HIS A 586 -10.64 -15.16 -22.30
CA HIS A 586 -11.33 -13.88 -22.51
C HIS A 586 -12.50 -14.00 -23.48
N TYR A 587 -12.32 -14.74 -24.58
CA TYR A 587 -13.37 -15.05 -25.53
C TYR A 587 -14.54 -15.79 -24.86
N HIS A 588 -14.26 -16.84 -24.09
CA HIS A 588 -15.27 -17.60 -23.35
C HIS A 588 -15.98 -16.76 -22.28
N ASP A 589 -15.24 -15.93 -21.52
CA ASP A 589 -15.85 -14.99 -20.56
C ASP A 589 -16.82 -14.02 -21.28
N ILE A 590 -16.50 -13.59 -22.50
CA ILE A 590 -17.34 -12.70 -23.32
C ILE A 590 -18.53 -13.45 -23.93
N GLU A 591 -18.32 -14.66 -24.42
CA GLU A 591 -19.36 -15.53 -24.97
C GLU A 591 -20.39 -15.85 -23.89
N LEU A 592 -19.95 -16.22 -22.67
CA LEU A 592 -20.83 -16.38 -21.51
C LEU A 592 -21.59 -15.10 -21.16
N MET A 593 -20.97 -13.92 -21.28
CA MET A 593 -21.66 -12.64 -21.06
C MET A 593 -22.66 -12.30 -22.16
N LYS A 594 -22.35 -12.58 -23.42
CA LYS A 594 -23.27 -12.42 -24.56
C LYS A 594 -24.45 -13.35 -24.40
N ILE A 595 -24.20 -14.63 -24.09
CA ILE A 595 -25.22 -15.62 -23.76
C ILE A 595 -26.06 -15.14 -22.57
N ALA A 596 -25.47 -14.68 -21.47
CA ALA A 596 -26.20 -14.17 -20.32
C ALA A 596 -27.05 -12.92 -20.64
N LYS A 597 -26.56 -12.00 -21.47
CA LYS A 597 -27.34 -10.83 -21.92
C LYS A 597 -28.50 -11.25 -22.83
N LEU A 598 -28.25 -12.12 -23.79
CA LEU A 598 -29.26 -12.68 -24.68
C LEU A 598 -30.29 -13.50 -23.90
N ASP A 599 -29.87 -14.27 -22.89
CA ASP A 599 -30.75 -15.02 -21.99
C ASP A 599 -31.61 -14.08 -21.14
N ALA A 600 -31.07 -12.96 -20.67
CA ALA A 600 -31.82 -11.94 -19.93
C ALA A 600 -32.82 -11.19 -20.82
N GLU A 601 -32.44 -10.82 -22.04
CA GLU A 601 -33.32 -10.20 -23.05
C GLU A 601 -34.42 -11.17 -23.49
N TYR A 602 -34.05 -12.42 -23.75
CA TYR A 602 -34.97 -13.50 -24.09
C TYR A 602 -35.94 -13.80 -22.96
N PHE A 603 -35.46 -13.84 -21.71
CA PHE A 603 -36.32 -14.02 -20.55
C PHE A 603 -37.39 -12.93 -20.48
N ASN A 604 -37.04 -11.66 -20.70
CA ASN A 604 -38.03 -10.59 -20.67
C ASN A 604 -39.09 -10.79 -21.76
N VAL A 605 -38.69 -11.07 -23.00
CA VAL A 605 -39.62 -11.30 -24.12
C VAL A 605 -40.50 -12.53 -23.90
N ALA A 606 -39.92 -13.64 -23.43
CA ALA A 606 -40.65 -14.88 -23.19
C ALA A 606 -41.58 -14.79 -21.97
N PHE A 607 -41.18 -14.06 -20.92
CA PHE A 607 -42.01 -13.80 -19.75
C PHE A 607 -43.18 -12.86 -20.10
N ASP A 608 -42.93 -11.81 -20.90
CA ASP A 608 -43.96 -10.86 -21.33
C ASP A 608 -45.04 -11.51 -22.22
N ASN A 609 -44.72 -12.61 -22.91
CA ASN A 609 -45.67 -13.36 -23.75
C ASN A 609 -46.52 -14.40 -22.99
N LEU A 610 -46.36 -14.54 -21.68
CA LEU A 610 -47.16 -15.49 -20.88
C LEU A 610 -48.60 -15.00 -20.67
N ASP A 611 -49.46 -15.91 -20.20
CA ASP A 611 -50.80 -15.56 -19.73
C ASP A 611 -50.71 -14.56 -18.54
N SER A 612 -51.58 -13.54 -18.51
CA SER A 612 -51.62 -12.52 -17.45
C SER A 612 -51.71 -13.12 -16.04
N ASP A 613 -52.40 -14.24 -15.93
CA ASP A 613 -52.69 -14.93 -14.67
C ASP A 613 -51.42 -15.56 -14.06
N ILE A 614 -50.41 -15.83 -14.89
CA ILE A 614 -49.10 -16.35 -14.46
C ILE A 614 -48.18 -15.19 -14.05
N LYS A 615 -48.19 -14.10 -14.83
CA LYS A 615 -47.37 -12.91 -14.58
C LYS A 615 -47.73 -12.19 -13.28
N ASN A 616 -49.02 -12.01 -13.03
CA ASN A 616 -49.54 -11.21 -11.91
C ASN A 616 -49.32 -11.83 -10.52
N ILE A 617 -48.81 -13.06 -10.46
CA ILE A 617 -48.49 -13.76 -9.21
C ILE A 617 -47.14 -13.29 -8.64
N TYR A 618 -46.23 -12.81 -9.48
CA TYR A 618 -44.89 -12.40 -9.08
C TYR A 618 -44.86 -10.94 -8.62
N SER A 619 -44.38 -10.68 -7.40
CA SER A 619 -43.97 -9.33 -7.00
C SER A 619 -42.71 -8.88 -7.75
N PRO A 620 -42.41 -7.56 -7.82
CA PRO A 620 -41.19 -7.05 -8.45
C PRO A 620 -39.90 -7.64 -7.87
N SER A 621 -39.87 -7.92 -6.56
CA SER A 621 -38.74 -8.57 -5.89
C SER A 621 -38.62 -10.06 -6.24
N GLU A 622 -39.73 -10.78 -6.32
CA GLU A 622 -39.73 -12.21 -6.69
C GLU A 622 -39.39 -12.40 -8.17
N LEU A 623 -39.80 -11.47 -9.03
CA LEU A 623 -39.41 -11.46 -10.44
C LEU A 623 -37.90 -11.29 -10.60
N LYS A 624 -37.27 -10.46 -9.76
CA LYS A 624 -35.81 -10.30 -9.75
C LYS A 624 -35.11 -11.59 -9.31
N HIS A 625 -35.57 -12.23 -8.23
CA HIS A 625 -35.01 -13.51 -7.80
C HIS A 625 -35.23 -14.64 -8.82
N LEU A 626 -36.40 -14.69 -9.47
CA LEU A 626 -36.65 -15.64 -10.54
C LEU A 626 -35.65 -15.46 -11.68
N LYS A 627 -35.37 -14.20 -12.07
CA LYS A 627 -34.32 -13.90 -13.07
C LYS A 627 -32.97 -14.44 -12.63
N ASP A 628 -32.56 -14.19 -11.39
CA ASP A 628 -31.27 -14.65 -10.87
C ASP A 628 -31.17 -16.19 -10.85
N GLU A 629 -32.22 -16.90 -10.43
CA GLU A 629 -32.27 -18.37 -10.43
C GLU A 629 -32.21 -18.98 -11.84
N ILE A 630 -32.81 -18.31 -12.82
CA ILE A 630 -32.77 -18.70 -14.23
C ILE A 630 -31.37 -18.48 -14.79
N MET A 631 -30.74 -17.35 -14.47
CA MET A 631 -29.36 -17.04 -14.88
C MET A 631 -28.35 -18.01 -14.26
N MET A 632 -28.62 -18.54 -13.07
CA MET A 632 -27.83 -19.60 -12.44
C MET A 632 -28.17 -21.02 -12.96
N GLY A 633 -29.08 -21.15 -13.93
CA GLY A 633 -29.50 -22.43 -14.51
C GLY A 633 -30.28 -23.34 -13.56
N SER A 634 -30.59 -22.88 -12.35
CA SER A 634 -31.20 -23.67 -11.26
C SER A 634 -32.64 -24.10 -11.55
N ARG A 635 -33.26 -23.49 -12.56
CA ARG A 635 -34.63 -23.74 -13.01
C ARG A 635 -34.71 -24.53 -14.32
N SER A 636 -33.59 -25.06 -14.82
CA SER A 636 -33.56 -25.86 -16.05
C SER A 636 -34.39 -27.13 -15.89
N THR A 637 -35.14 -27.50 -16.93
CA THR A 637 -35.88 -28.77 -16.97
C THR A 637 -34.91 -29.96 -16.91
N PRO A 638 -35.29 -31.10 -16.30
CA PRO A 638 -34.45 -32.30 -16.26
C PRO A 638 -33.93 -32.75 -17.64
N GLU A 639 -34.75 -32.59 -18.67
CA GLU A 639 -34.42 -32.96 -20.04
C GLU A 639 -33.70 -31.83 -20.81
N GLY A 640 -33.35 -30.73 -20.13
CA GLY A 640 -32.51 -29.65 -20.66
C GLY A 640 -33.12 -28.74 -21.74
N HIS A 641 -34.35 -29.00 -22.18
CA HIS A 641 -35.01 -28.31 -23.31
C HIS A 641 -35.65 -26.96 -22.96
N GLY A 642 -35.67 -26.56 -21.69
CA GLY A 642 -36.11 -25.22 -21.31
C GLY A 642 -35.96 -24.94 -19.82
N THR A 643 -36.66 -23.90 -19.37
CA THR A 643 -36.59 -23.35 -18.02
C THR A 643 -37.99 -23.24 -17.43
N CYS A 644 -38.16 -23.76 -16.22
CA CYS A 644 -39.42 -23.77 -15.50
C CYS A 644 -39.61 -22.47 -14.72
N ILE A 645 -40.70 -21.76 -14.99
CA ILE A 645 -41.10 -20.54 -14.28
C ILE A 645 -42.28 -20.78 -13.34
N LYS A 646 -42.42 -21.99 -12.80
CA LYS A 646 -43.52 -22.30 -11.89
C LYS A 646 -43.31 -21.58 -10.55
N HIS A 647 -44.25 -20.73 -10.16
CA HIS A 647 -44.28 -20.13 -8.82
C HIS A 647 -44.49 -21.20 -7.75
N VAL A 648 -43.86 -21.05 -6.58
CA VAL A 648 -43.93 -22.02 -5.47
C VAL A 648 -45.38 -22.29 -5.01
N SER A 649 -46.26 -21.29 -5.10
CA SER A 649 -47.68 -21.39 -4.72
C SER A 649 -48.48 -22.41 -5.55
N PHE A 650 -48.01 -22.81 -6.73
CA PHE A 650 -48.68 -23.81 -7.56
C PHE A 650 -48.37 -25.27 -7.15
N GLY A 651 -47.63 -25.50 -6.05
CA GLY A 651 -47.33 -26.83 -5.53
C GLY A 651 -46.41 -27.68 -6.43
N PRO A 652 -46.31 -29.00 -6.20
CA PRO A 652 -45.49 -29.91 -7.01
C PRO A 652 -46.06 -30.10 -8.44
N CYS A 653 -45.22 -30.49 -9.39
CA CYS A 653 -45.66 -30.75 -10.76
C CYS A 653 -46.44 -32.07 -10.85
N HIS A 654 -47.59 -32.04 -11.53
CA HIS A 654 -48.43 -33.24 -11.75
C HIS A 654 -48.16 -33.93 -13.10
N LYS A 655 -47.45 -33.26 -14.03
CA LYS A 655 -47.05 -33.83 -15.32
C LYS A 655 -45.68 -34.50 -15.20
N LYS A 656 -45.50 -35.63 -15.88
CA LYS A 656 -44.21 -36.38 -15.94
C LYS A 656 -43.19 -35.78 -16.90
N LYS A 657 -43.64 -35.03 -17.92
CA LYS A 657 -42.80 -34.35 -18.93
C LYS A 657 -43.09 -32.84 -18.91
N CYS A 658 -42.08 -32.01 -19.14
CA CYS A 658 -42.23 -30.56 -19.18
C CYS A 658 -42.78 -30.03 -20.51
N VAL A 659 -42.74 -30.86 -21.56
CA VAL A 659 -43.19 -30.56 -22.92
C VAL A 659 -44.68 -30.20 -22.93
N GLY A 660 -45.05 -29.09 -23.59
CA GLY A 660 -46.43 -28.59 -23.62
C GLY A 660 -46.91 -28.00 -22.29
N CYS A 661 -46.02 -27.72 -21.34
CA CYS A 661 -46.35 -26.97 -20.13
C CYS A 661 -46.42 -25.46 -20.44
N LYS A 662 -47.47 -24.78 -19.95
CA LYS A 662 -47.61 -23.32 -20.07
C LYS A 662 -46.56 -22.53 -19.29
N MET A 663 -45.91 -23.18 -18.31
CA MET A 663 -44.87 -22.60 -17.45
C MET A 663 -43.45 -22.94 -17.94
N LEU A 664 -43.32 -23.49 -19.15
CA LEU A 664 -42.04 -23.80 -19.77
C LEU A 664 -41.65 -22.64 -20.69
N ILE A 665 -40.53 -21.99 -20.37
CA ILE A 665 -39.87 -21.06 -21.28
C ILE A 665 -38.74 -21.81 -21.99
N THR A 666 -38.72 -21.75 -23.32
CA THR A 666 -37.63 -22.29 -24.15
C THR A 666 -37.22 -21.27 -25.19
N GLY A 667 -35.98 -21.31 -25.71
CA GLY A 667 -35.44 -20.32 -26.65
C GLY A 667 -34.38 -20.89 -27.61
N PRO A 668 -33.81 -20.05 -28.50
CA PRO A 668 -32.84 -20.46 -29.54
C PRO A 668 -31.68 -21.33 -29.03
N GLN A 669 -31.15 -21.03 -27.85
CA GLN A 669 -30.09 -21.77 -27.18
C GLN A 669 -30.46 -23.21 -26.80
N LYS A 670 -31.74 -23.56 -26.80
CA LYS A 670 -32.25 -24.92 -26.54
C LYS A 670 -32.63 -25.67 -27.81
N LEU A 671 -32.49 -25.05 -29.00
CA LEU A 671 -32.88 -25.63 -30.27
C LEU A 671 -32.20 -26.98 -30.53
N GLU A 672 -30.90 -27.09 -30.26
CA GLU A 672 -30.15 -28.34 -30.43
C GLU A 672 -30.73 -29.48 -29.58
N MET A 673 -31.13 -29.18 -28.33
CA MET A 673 -31.78 -30.16 -27.48
C MET A 673 -33.17 -30.57 -28.01
N TRP A 674 -33.96 -29.63 -28.54
CA TRP A 674 -35.23 -29.97 -29.18
C TRP A 674 -35.05 -30.82 -30.44
N LYS A 675 -34.03 -30.55 -31.26
CA LYS A 675 -33.67 -31.40 -32.42
C LYS A 675 -33.27 -32.80 -31.99
N LYS A 676 -32.51 -32.92 -30.90
CA LYS A 676 -32.14 -34.20 -30.30
C LYS A 676 -33.38 -34.97 -29.83
N LEU A 677 -34.27 -34.34 -29.06
CA LEU A 677 -35.52 -34.95 -28.58
C LEU A 677 -36.43 -35.40 -29.75
N TYR A 678 -36.50 -34.60 -30.81
CA TYR A 678 -37.21 -34.98 -32.04
C TYR A 678 -36.61 -36.23 -32.68
N SER A 679 -35.29 -36.26 -32.87
CA SER A 679 -34.59 -37.39 -33.48
C SER A 679 -34.73 -38.69 -32.67
N GLU A 680 -34.56 -38.61 -31.35
CA GLU A 680 -34.74 -39.75 -30.44
C GLU A 680 -36.19 -40.27 -30.47
N GLN A 681 -37.18 -39.37 -30.49
CA GLN A 681 -38.59 -39.74 -30.57
C GLN A 681 -38.94 -40.36 -31.93
N GLN A 682 -38.37 -39.86 -33.02
CA GLN A 682 -38.55 -40.42 -34.36
C GLN A 682 -37.98 -41.84 -34.42
N SER A 683 -36.75 -42.05 -33.91
CA SER A 683 -36.13 -43.38 -33.88
C SER A 683 -36.92 -44.37 -33.04
N TYR A 684 -37.46 -43.92 -31.90
CA TYR A 684 -38.34 -44.74 -31.06
C TYR A 684 -39.62 -45.16 -31.79
N LEU A 685 -40.26 -44.23 -32.50
CA LEU A 685 -41.43 -44.54 -33.32
C LEU A 685 -41.06 -45.52 -34.43
N ASP A 686 -39.97 -45.30 -35.16
CA ASP A 686 -39.52 -46.18 -36.26
C ASP A 686 -39.26 -47.62 -35.77
N GLU A 687 -38.63 -47.79 -34.60
CA GLU A 687 -38.44 -49.10 -33.96
C GLU A 687 -39.77 -49.73 -33.57
N TRP A 688 -40.70 -48.95 -33.02
CA TRP A 688 -42.02 -49.43 -32.65
C TRP A 688 -42.80 -49.90 -33.90
N GLU A 689 -42.80 -49.11 -34.98
CA GLU A 689 -43.43 -49.49 -36.25
C GLU A 689 -42.85 -50.80 -36.79
N LYS A 690 -41.51 -50.92 -36.76
CA LYS A 690 -40.82 -52.13 -37.18
C LYS A 690 -41.25 -53.36 -36.38
N VAL A 691 -41.30 -53.26 -35.05
CA VAL A 691 -41.74 -54.35 -34.17
C VAL A 691 -43.20 -54.73 -34.47
N MET A 692 -44.08 -53.75 -34.68
CA MET A 692 -45.49 -54.01 -34.99
C MET A 692 -45.66 -54.72 -36.33
N ILE A 693 -44.88 -54.33 -37.35
CA ILE A 693 -44.85 -54.96 -38.67
C ILE A 693 -44.29 -56.37 -38.59
N GLU A 694 -43.15 -56.59 -37.91
CA GLU A 694 -42.50 -57.89 -37.77
C GLU A 694 -43.39 -58.92 -37.04
N ASN A 695 -44.22 -58.46 -36.11
CA ASN A 695 -45.16 -59.32 -35.37
C ASN A 695 -46.55 -59.45 -36.03
N ASN A 696 -46.74 -58.92 -37.25
CA ASN A 696 -48.02 -58.93 -37.98
C ASN A 696 -49.21 -58.39 -37.18
N ILE A 697 -48.97 -57.40 -36.33
CA ILE A 697 -50.04 -56.72 -35.59
C ILE A 697 -50.70 -55.74 -36.57
N GLY A 698 -52.03 -55.81 -36.72
CA GLY A 698 -52.83 -54.88 -37.51
C GLY A 698 -53.36 -53.72 -36.65
N GLU A 699 -53.75 -52.61 -37.27
CA GLU A 699 -54.44 -51.47 -36.63
C GLU A 699 -53.71 -50.80 -35.43
N TRP A 700 -52.43 -51.09 -35.21
CA TRP A 700 -51.61 -50.49 -34.15
C TRP A 700 -51.47 -48.97 -34.26
N LYS A 701 -51.70 -48.42 -35.46
CA LYS A 701 -51.74 -46.98 -35.68
C LYS A 701 -52.87 -46.31 -34.89
N ASP A 702 -53.94 -47.03 -34.55
CA ASP A 702 -55.07 -46.48 -33.77
C ASP A 702 -54.87 -46.65 -32.26
N TYR A 703 -53.77 -47.29 -31.82
CA TYR A 703 -53.46 -47.43 -30.40
C TYR A 703 -53.25 -46.06 -29.77
N ARG A 704 -53.87 -45.85 -28.60
CA ARG A 704 -53.82 -44.57 -27.89
C ARG A 704 -52.39 -44.19 -27.51
N GLU A 705 -51.57 -45.18 -27.18
CA GLU A 705 -50.18 -45.00 -26.84
C GLU A 705 -49.38 -44.53 -28.06
N TYR A 706 -49.57 -45.15 -29.23
CA TYR A 706 -48.89 -44.74 -30.46
C TYR A 706 -49.35 -43.35 -30.92
N GLN A 707 -50.65 -43.05 -30.86
CA GLN A 707 -51.19 -41.72 -31.14
C GLN A 707 -50.63 -40.64 -30.20
N ALA A 708 -50.44 -40.97 -28.91
CA ALA A 708 -49.83 -40.06 -27.95
C ALA A 708 -48.36 -39.76 -28.29
N GLU A 709 -47.59 -40.77 -28.72
CA GLU A 709 -46.19 -40.60 -29.10
C GLU A 709 -46.03 -39.86 -30.43
N ILE A 710 -46.91 -40.08 -31.41
CA ILE A 710 -47.00 -39.23 -32.62
C ILE A 710 -47.31 -37.78 -32.25
N SER A 711 -48.29 -37.56 -31.37
CA SER A 711 -48.64 -36.21 -30.92
C SER A 711 -47.46 -35.52 -30.21
N LEU A 712 -46.64 -36.28 -29.50
CA LEU A 712 -45.43 -35.77 -28.86
C LEU A 712 -44.37 -35.39 -29.90
N LEU A 713 -44.10 -36.26 -30.88
CA LEU A 713 -43.20 -35.98 -32.00
C LEU A 713 -43.61 -34.70 -32.74
N LYS A 714 -44.91 -34.55 -33.04
CA LYS A 714 -45.45 -33.34 -33.66
C LYS A 714 -45.24 -32.09 -32.80
N THR A 715 -45.38 -32.21 -31.49
CA THR A 715 -45.13 -31.08 -30.57
C THR A 715 -43.66 -30.66 -30.60
N TYR A 716 -42.73 -31.61 -30.75
CA TYR A 716 -41.31 -31.31 -30.93
C TYR A 716 -41.04 -30.59 -32.24
N ASP A 717 -41.57 -31.09 -33.36
CA ASP A 717 -41.44 -30.46 -34.68
C ASP A 717 -42.00 -29.03 -34.68
N ASP A 718 -43.23 -28.84 -34.19
CA ASP A 718 -43.86 -27.53 -34.08
C ASP A 718 -43.02 -26.54 -33.26
N THR A 719 -42.34 -27.03 -32.20
CA THR A 719 -41.48 -26.21 -31.35
C THR A 719 -40.16 -25.87 -32.04
N VAL A 720 -39.53 -26.84 -32.71
CA VAL A 720 -38.32 -26.64 -33.53
C VAL A 720 -38.59 -25.60 -34.61
N GLN A 721 -39.67 -25.77 -35.38
CA GLN A 721 -40.04 -24.84 -36.45
C GLN A 721 -40.32 -23.43 -35.94
N LYS A 722 -41.00 -23.28 -34.78
CA LYS A 722 -41.20 -21.97 -34.14
C LYS A 722 -39.88 -21.32 -33.74
N LEU A 723 -38.96 -22.09 -33.16
CA LEU A 723 -37.64 -21.58 -32.78
C LEU A 723 -36.79 -21.20 -33.99
N GLU A 724 -36.76 -22.02 -35.04
CA GLU A 724 -36.05 -21.72 -36.28
C GLU A 724 -36.62 -20.49 -36.99
N LYS A 725 -37.95 -20.37 -37.04
CA LYS A 725 -38.63 -19.17 -37.55
C LYS A 725 -38.28 -17.94 -36.73
N PHE A 726 -38.34 -18.05 -35.40
CA PHE A 726 -37.97 -16.97 -34.48
C PHE A 726 -36.53 -16.49 -34.70
N ILE A 727 -35.59 -17.43 -34.88
CA ILE A 727 -34.18 -17.15 -35.19
C ILE A 727 -34.05 -16.39 -36.51
N LYS A 728 -34.69 -16.88 -37.58
CA LYS A 728 -34.62 -16.27 -38.91
C LYS A 728 -35.21 -14.86 -38.99
N GLU A 729 -36.27 -14.59 -38.23
CA GLU A 729 -36.96 -13.29 -38.23
C GLU A 729 -36.23 -12.20 -37.43
N ARG A 730 -35.33 -12.57 -36.51
CA ARG A 730 -34.79 -11.64 -35.50
C ARG A 730 -33.26 -11.59 -35.39
N LEU A 731 -32.54 -12.58 -35.92
CA LEU A 731 -31.07 -12.61 -35.87
C LEU A 731 -30.46 -12.32 -37.24
N SER A 732 -29.29 -11.68 -37.27
CA SER A 732 -28.55 -11.42 -38.52
C SER A 732 -28.05 -12.71 -39.17
N GLU A 733 -27.73 -12.68 -40.47
CA GLU A 733 -27.29 -13.88 -41.21
C GLU A 733 -26.07 -14.57 -40.60
N ASP A 734 -25.16 -13.81 -39.97
CA ASP A 734 -23.99 -14.38 -39.29
C ASP A 734 -24.33 -15.00 -37.93
N GLU A 735 -25.30 -14.43 -37.19
CA GLU A 735 -25.81 -14.99 -35.93
C GLU A 735 -26.68 -16.24 -36.17
N GLN A 736 -27.42 -16.29 -37.28
CA GLN A 736 -28.22 -17.46 -37.65
C GLN A 736 -27.36 -18.72 -37.83
N LYS A 737 -26.15 -18.58 -38.38
CA LYS A 737 -25.22 -19.71 -38.59
C LYS A 737 -24.85 -20.41 -37.28
N GLN A 738 -24.80 -19.69 -36.16
CA GLN A 738 -24.45 -20.26 -34.85
C GLN A 738 -25.50 -21.23 -34.31
N TYR A 739 -26.78 -21.04 -34.66
CA TYR A 739 -27.89 -21.83 -34.13
C TYR A 739 -28.49 -22.81 -35.14
N LEU A 740 -28.41 -22.49 -36.45
CA LEU A 740 -29.04 -23.30 -37.50
C LEU A 740 -28.08 -24.26 -38.21
N HIS A 741 -26.76 -24.05 -38.12
CA HIS A 741 -25.74 -24.81 -38.87
C HIS A 741 -24.78 -25.65 -38.00
N ASN A 742 -25.17 -25.96 -36.75
CA ASN A 742 -24.56 -27.07 -36.00
C ASN A 742 -25.32 -28.37 -36.23
#